data_AF-A0A8T0AJM7-F1
#
_entry.id   AF-A0A8T0AJM7-F1
#
_cell.length_a   1.000
_cell.length_b   1.000
_cell.length_c   1.000
_cell.angle_alpha   90.00
_cell.angle_beta   90.00
_cell.angle_gamma   90.00
#
_symmetry.space_group_name_H-M   'P 1'
#
loop_
_entity.id
_entity.type
_entity.pdbx_description
1 polymer ?
#
loop_
_entity_poly.entity_id
_entity_poly.type
_entity_poly.pdbx_seq_one_letter_code
_entity_poly.pdbx_strand_id
1 'polypeptide(L)'
;MQCVRKQSERSKSQELLHDEQRKKITSVNLKLLGMDGDTDLNFLLNGADLVKVRSASWRKVRFYKLQEDCKTVWHESRKTLRPKHTFSIEDVESVRSGRHTEGLRKYTEDTMESRAFSILFKSHHKNLDLIANSEEEAKHWVSGLEKIISNMSNLSQQQRTEHWIFNCLRKADINCDTKMSPEEVKVFLQDINVEVDNEYVKMLFEKCDQSKTGLLEGKEIKLLYEILTDREEIDVIYKAYAKTDGLMSAANLLDFLVNEQMEKVDLNDAAQLIEKCEVDETAKAKQLMTKDGFLMFLHQPKALIMNPTHKSVYQDMNQPLSHYFISSSHNTYLLKDQLKGPSSTEGYIRALMKGCRCVELDVWDGSEGEPVIYHGYTLTSKILFKDVIQAIKDYAFKTSEYPVILSLENHCSVDQQKLMAKHINSILGSALISKPLGENMPTALPSPEELKGRFLIKGKCLNKLEDYYTDQAATAEEDSVTEEEDAGDDDEEVDHAENKKSKTLKLAKELSDLIIYCKSVKFQGFESARTRQAFYEMASFKEWDALNFAEKSANEYIHYNVDKLSRVYPSGAVRTNSSNFSPVPLWNSGCQIVALNFQTPCAEMDLNQGLFNQNGQSGYILKPAYLRDKESEFDPITLIRGPWLKHIALHVMVISAHQLPKVKEKSLSIVDPLVRVEIHGVHEDTSKKETQHVNNNGFNPMWNENFQFDLYVPELALVRFVVEDYDVVSSNDFIGQCTVPFNSMQMGYRHMPLYNHNGDLIPSAQLFVHLMAVETD
;
A
#
# COMPACT_ATOMS: atom_id res chain seq x y z
N MET A 1 29.36 -12.82 -36.53
CA MET A 1 28.92 -14.20 -36.24
C MET A 1 29.34 -14.54 -34.81
N GLN A 2 28.49 -14.25 -33.82
CA GLN A 2 28.70 -14.67 -32.44
C GLN A 2 28.05 -16.04 -32.25
N CYS A 3 28.87 -17.03 -31.89
CA CYS A 3 28.42 -18.38 -31.57
C CYS A 3 27.44 -18.33 -30.39
N VAL A 4 26.22 -18.81 -30.63
CA VAL A 4 25.30 -19.24 -29.58
C VAL A 4 26.02 -20.35 -28.81
N ARG A 5 26.50 -20.07 -27.58
CA ARG A 5 26.89 -21.13 -26.64
C ARG A 5 25.63 -21.92 -26.32
N LYS A 6 25.41 -23.05 -27.02
CA LYS A 6 24.55 -24.12 -26.53
C LYS A 6 25.08 -24.52 -25.15
N GLN A 7 24.21 -24.59 -24.15
CA GLN A 7 24.54 -25.32 -22.91
C GLN A 7 25.04 -26.72 -23.30
N SER A 8 26.13 -27.16 -22.71
CA SER A 8 26.69 -28.49 -22.95
C SER A 8 25.62 -29.54 -22.64
N GLU A 9 25.37 -30.48 -23.57
CA GLU A 9 24.54 -31.65 -23.30
C GLU A 9 25.14 -32.41 -22.11
N ARG A 10 24.35 -32.53 -21.03
CA ARG A 10 24.74 -33.27 -19.84
C ARG A 10 24.76 -34.76 -20.18
N SER A 11 25.74 -35.50 -19.67
CA SER A 11 25.72 -36.97 -19.77
C SER A 11 24.54 -37.54 -18.96
N LYS A 12 24.08 -38.75 -19.29
CA LYS A 12 22.97 -39.41 -18.56
C LYS A 12 23.20 -39.52 -17.05
N SER A 13 24.46 -39.70 -16.60
CA SER A 13 24.79 -39.71 -15.17
C SER A 13 24.70 -38.32 -14.55
N GLN A 14 25.10 -37.28 -15.27
CA GLN A 14 24.92 -35.89 -14.84
C GLN A 14 23.44 -35.45 -14.85
N GLU A 15 22.63 -35.96 -15.77
CA GLU A 15 21.18 -35.75 -15.76
C GLU A 15 20.50 -36.42 -14.55
N LEU A 16 20.86 -37.66 -14.23
CA LEU A 16 20.34 -38.37 -13.05
C LEU A 16 20.73 -37.68 -11.73
N LEU A 17 21.99 -37.27 -11.60
CA LEU A 17 22.46 -36.51 -10.43
C LEU A 17 21.75 -35.16 -10.32
N HIS A 18 21.57 -34.46 -11.44
CA HIS A 18 20.86 -33.19 -11.48
C HIS A 18 19.37 -33.37 -11.11
N ASP A 19 18.72 -34.45 -11.53
CA ASP A 19 17.33 -34.74 -11.17
C ASP A 19 17.16 -35.16 -9.70
N GLU A 20 18.11 -35.91 -9.12
CA GLU A 20 18.15 -36.19 -7.68
C GLU A 20 18.37 -34.91 -6.85
N GLN A 21 19.26 -34.04 -7.29
CA GLN A 21 19.50 -32.74 -6.67
C GLN A 21 18.26 -31.85 -6.74
N ARG A 22 17.58 -31.75 -7.90
CA ARG A 22 16.31 -31.01 -8.05
C ARG A 22 15.25 -31.51 -7.06
N LYS A 23 15.10 -32.82 -6.93
CA LYS A 23 14.13 -33.42 -6.00
C LYS A 23 14.46 -33.09 -4.55
N LYS A 24 15.74 -33.17 -4.16
CA LYS A 24 16.19 -32.81 -2.81
C LYS A 24 15.93 -31.35 -2.49
N ILE A 25 16.23 -30.46 -3.43
CA ILE A 25 16.01 -29.01 -3.29
C ILE A 25 14.52 -28.68 -3.17
N THR A 26 13.71 -29.26 -4.05
CA THR A 26 12.26 -29.08 -4.04
C THR A 26 11.67 -29.53 -2.71
N SER A 27 12.11 -30.68 -2.17
CA SER A 27 11.67 -31.18 -0.86
C SER A 27 12.02 -30.25 0.30
N VAL A 28 13.21 -29.63 0.29
CA VAL A 28 13.60 -28.65 1.32
C VAL A 28 12.70 -27.41 1.28
N ASN A 29 12.45 -26.86 0.10
CA ASN A 29 11.60 -25.67 -0.05
C ASN A 29 10.13 -25.93 0.27
N LEU A 30 9.62 -27.10 -0.12
CA LEU A 30 8.31 -27.59 0.28
C LEU A 30 8.18 -27.65 1.81
N LYS A 31 9.20 -28.18 2.50
CA LYS A 31 9.22 -28.23 3.97
C LYS A 31 9.28 -26.84 4.60
N LEU A 32 10.09 -25.94 4.04
CA LEU A 32 10.19 -24.55 4.51
C LEU A 32 8.86 -23.78 4.34
N LEU A 33 8.10 -24.08 3.29
CA LEU A 33 6.76 -23.51 3.06
C LEU A 33 5.65 -24.26 3.80
N GLY A 34 5.94 -25.38 4.47
CA GLY A 34 4.93 -26.23 5.12
C GLY A 34 4.02 -26.96 4.12
N MET A 35 4.45 -27.15 2.88
CA MET A 35 3.68 -27.69 1.76
C MET A 35 4.20 -29.04 1.26
N ASP A 36 4.94 -29.79 2.10
CA ASP A 36 5.46 -31.10 1.72
C ASP A 36 4.33 -32.08 1.40
N GLY A 37 4.33 -32.63 0.18
CA GLY A 37 3.27 -33.52 -0.30
C GLY A 37 2.01 -32.82 -0.86
N ASP A 38 1.96 -31.49 -0.95
CA ASP A 38 0.80 -30.79 -1.52
C ASP A 38 0.62 -31.11 -3.02
N THR A 39 -0.59 -31.55 -3.40
CA THR A 39 -0.89 -32.01 -4.76
C THR A 39 -0.91 -30.89 -5.79
N ASP A 40 -1.36 -29.69 -5.39
CA ASP A 40 -1.42 -28.53 -6.29
C ASP A 40 0.00 -28.05 -6.58
N LEU A 41 0.83 -27.94 -5.55
CA LEU A 41 2.21 -27.51 -5.69
C LEU A 41 3.04 -28.46 -6.57
N ASN A 42 2.86 -29.76 -6.38
CA ASN A 42 3.48 -30.77 -7.25
C ASN A 42 3.01 -30.64 -8.71
N PHE A 43 1.73 -30.31 -8.94
CA PHE A 43 1.22 -30.03 -10.28
C PHE A 43 1.91 -28.81 -10.90
N LEU A 44 2.05 -27.70 -10.17
CA LEU A 44 2.75 -26.50 -10.63
C LEU A 44 4.23 -26.78 -10.94
N LEU A 45 4.91 -27.60 -10.14
CA LEU A 45 6.30 -28.01 -10.33
C LEU A 45 6.49 -28.92 -11.56
N ASN A 46 5.49 -29.73 -11.90
CA ASN A 46 5.49 -30.48 -13.16
C ASN A 46 5.26 -29.54 -14.35
N GLY A 47 4.39 -28.54 -14.17
CA GLY A 47 4.02 -27.56 -15.18
C GLY A 47 2.94 -28.07 -16.13
N ALA A 48 2.34 -27.14 -16.88
CA ALA A 48 1.29 -27.44 -17.84
C ALA A 48 1.27 -26.43 -18.99
N ASP A 49 0.68 -26.85 -20.11
CA ASP A 49 0.38 -25.96 -21.23
C ASP A 49 -0.86 -25.13 -20.94
N LEU A 50 -0.71 -23.81 -21.01
CA LEU A 50 -1.79 -22.85 -20.83
C LEU A 50 -1.94 -21.96 -22.06
N VAL A 51 -3.18 -21.62 -22.41
CA VAL A 51 -3.46 -20.66 -23.48
C VAL A 51 -3.38 -19.26 -22.93
N LYS A 52 -2.34 -18.52 -23.30
CA LYS A 52 -2.21 -17.09 -23.00
C LYS A 52 -3.10 -16.26 -23.92
N VAL A 53 -4.00 -15.48 -23.35
CA VAL A 53 -4.93 -14.60 -24.07
C VAL A 53 -4.41 -13.16 -24.04
N ARG A 54 -4.44 -12.47 -25.18
CA ARG A 54 -4.14 -11.02 -25.26
C ARG A 54 -5.16 -10.24 -26.08
N SER A 55 -5.73 -10.89 -27.08
CA SER A 55 -6.81 -10.34 -27.92
C SER A 55 -7.59 -11.49 -28.56
N ALA A 56 -8.70 -11.18 -29.23
CA ALA A 56 -9.47 -12.17 -29.99
C ALA A 56 -8.60 -12.92 -31.03
N SER A 57 -7.68 -12.22 -31.69
CA SER A 57 -6.77 -12.79 -32.70
C SER A 57 -5.45 -13.31 -32.13
N TRP A 58 -5.12 -13.02 -30.87
CA TRP A 58 -3.89 -13.46 -30.22
C TRP A 58 -4.21 -14.33 -29.01
N ARG A 59 -4.20 -15.63 -29.26
CA ARG A 59 -4.21 -16.70 -28.25
C ARG A 59 -3.08 -17.67 -28.56
N LYS A 60 -2.23 -17.95 -27.58
CA LYS A 60 -1.05 -18.79 -27.81
C LYS A 60 -0.82 -19.73 -26.62
N VAL A 61 -0.71 -21.03 -26.92
CA VAL A 61 -0.27 -22.03 -25.96
C VAL A 61 1.17 -21.75 -25.56
N ARG A 62 1.43 -21.79 -24.26
CA ARG A 62 2.75 -21.69 -23.64
C ARG A 62 2.81 -22.65 -22.46
N PHE A 63 3.94 -23.32 -22.31
CA PHE A 63 4.21 -24.09 -21.11
C PHE A 63 4.56 -23.17 -19.95
N TYR A 64 3.94 -23.37 -18.79
CA TYR A 64 4.27 -22.70 -17.53
C TYR A 64 4.65 -23.73 -16.48
N LYS A 65 5.63 -23.40 -15.65
CA LYS A 65 6.14 -24.28 -14.60
C LYS A 65 6.70 -23.49 -13.43
N LEU A 66 6.33 -23.87 -12.22
CA LEU A 66 6.99 -23.41 -11.00
C LEU A 66 8.40 -24.01 -10.91
N GLN A 67 9.38 -23.18 -10.59
CA GLN A 67 10.76 -23.62 -10.41
C GLN A 67 10.96 -24.21 -9.01
N GLU A 68 12.08 -24.90 -8.83
CA GLU A 68 12.43 -25.63 -7.60
C GLU A 68 12.66 -24.69 -6.41
N ASP A 69 12.76 -23.37 -6.64
CA ASP A 69 12.79 -22.34 -5.60
C ASP A 69 11.41 -22.07 -4.98
N CYS A 70 10.35 -22.65 -5.55
CA CYS A 70 8.94 -22.43 -5.19
C CYS A 70 8.51 -20.96 -5.18
N LYS A 71 9.27 -20.09 -5.86
CA LYS A 71 9.05 -18.64 -5.93
C LYS A 71 9.03 -18.10 -7.35
N THR A 72 9.72 -18.77 -8.27
CA THR A 72 9.86 -18.30 -9.64
C THR A 72 9.00 -19.17 -10.55
N VAL A 73 8.15 -18.55 -11.37
CA VAL A 73 7.43 -19.25 -12.44
C VAL A 73 8.16 -19.02 -13.75
N TRP A 74 8.59 -20.10 -14.37
CA TRP A 74 9.13 -20.11 -15.73
C TRP A 74 8.00 -20.27 -16.74
N HIS A 75 8.13 -19.60 -17.88
CA HIS A 75 7.22 -19.78 -18.99
C HIS A 75 7.94 -19.83 -20.33
N GLU A 76 7.40 -20.60 -21.27
CA GLU A 76 7.94 -20.67 -22.62
C GLU A 76 7.75 -19.32 -23.35
N SER A 77 8.70 -18.91 -24.20
CA SER A 77 8.51 -17.81 -25.13
C SER A 77 9.38 -17.96 -26.38
N ARG A 78 8.86 -17.49 -27.52
CA ARG A 78 9.53 -17.55 -28.83
C ARG A 78 10.39 -16.31 -29.14
N LYS A 79 10.54 -15.38 -28.19
CA LYS A 79 11.35 -14.17 -28.37
C LYS A 79 12.81 -14.47 -28.03
N THR A 80 13.69 -14.40 -29.03
CA THR A 80 15.12 -14.71 -28.94
C THR A 80 15.98 -13.67 -28.18
N LEU A 81 15.40 -12.53 -27.80
CA LEU A 81 16.12 -11.37 -27.24
C LEU A 81 16.06 -11.24 -25.71
N ARG A 82 15.36 -12.12 -24.98
CA ARG A 82 15.37 -12.11 -23.50
C ARG A 82 15.96 -13.41 -22.96
N PRO A 83 16.99 -13.37 -22.10
CA PRO A 83 17.72 -14.56 -21.66
C PRO A 83 16.99 -15.39 -20.59
N LYS A 84 16.00 -14.82 -19.85
CA LYS A 84 15.17 -15.54 -18.87
C LYS A 84 13.69 -15.15 -19.04
N HIS A 85 12.81 -16.14 -19.12
CA HIS A 85 11.35 -15.97 -19.29
C HIS A 85 10.63 -16.38 -18.01
N THR A 86 10.88 -15.62 -16.95
CA THR A 86 10.41 -15.91 -15.59
C THR A 86 9.71 -14.71 -14.99
N PHE A 87 8.86 -14.95 -13.99
CA PHE A 87 8.35 -13.92 -13.07
C PHE A 87 8.39 -14.45 -11.64
N SER A 88 8.52 -13.55 -10.65
CA SER A 88 8.47 -13.91 -9.23
C SER A 88 7.02 -13.96 -8.75
N ILE A 89 6.71 -14.92 -7.90
CA ILE A 89 5.44 -14.97 -7.15
C ILE A 89 5.35 -13.81 -6.17
N GLU A 90 6.48 -13.25 -5.72
CA GLU A 90 6.50 -12.06 -4.85
C GLU A 90 5.93 -10.82 -5.55
N ASP A 91 5.98 -10.79 -6.89
CA ASP A 91 5.41 -9.72 -7.73
C ASP A 91 3.90 -9.91 -7.99
N VAL A 92 3.34 -11.05 -7.61
CA VAL A 92 1.92 -11.37 -7.81
C VAL A 92 1.11 -10.71 -6.69
N GLU A 93 0.12 -9.91 -7.08
CA GLU A 93 -0.83 -9.25 -6.19
C GLU A 93 -1.95 -10.23 -5.81
N SER A 94 -2.53 -10.90 -6.81
CA SER A 94 -3.56 -11.91 -6.60
C SER A 94 -3.72 -12.82 -7.82
N VAL A 95 -4.37 -13.95 -7.61
CA VAL A 95 -4.80 -14.85 -8.68
C VAL A 95 -6.33 -14.90 -8.65
N ARG A 96 -6.98 -14.75 -9.80
CA ARG A 96 -8.45 -14.73 -9.90
C ARG A 96 -8.90 -15.87 -10.81
N SER A 97 -9.62 -16.84 -10.26
CA SER A 97 -10.31 -17.89 -11.04
C SER A 97 -11.42 -17.27 -11.88
N GLY A 98 -11.70 -17.79 -13.07
CA GLY A 98 -12.77 -17.30 -13.95
C GLY A 98 -12.38 -16.12 -14.84
N ARG A 99 -13.38 -15.48 -15.44
CA ARG A 99 -13.22 -14.37 -16.40
C ARG A 99 -13.41 -13.01 -15.72
N HIS A 100 -12.67 -12.75 -14.65
CA HIS A 100 -12.83 -11.52 -13.86
C HIS A 100 -12.10 -10.30 -14.44
N THR A 101 -11.14 -10.50 -15.34
CA THR A 101 -10.46 -9.40 -16.05
C THR A 101 -11.23 -8.98 -17.29
N GLU A 102 -11.14 -7.69 -17.65
CA GLU A 102 -11.74 -7.16 -18.88
C GLU A 102 -11.23 -7.92 -20.13
N GLY A 103 -9.94 -8.26 -20.16
CA GLY A 103 -9.32 -9.02 -21.23
C GLY A 103 -9.98 -10.38 -21.44
N LEU A 104 -10.18 -11.16 -20.36
CA LEU A 104 -10.87 -12.43 -20.46
C LEU A 104 -12.34 -12.27 -20.83
N ARG A 105 -13.08 -11.34 -20.21
CA ARG A 105 -14.50 -11.11 -20.57
C ARG A 105 -14.67 -10.78 -22.06
N LYS A 106 -13.82 -9.90 -22.58
CA LYS A 106 -13.89 -9.41 -23.97
C LYS A 106 -13.42 -10.44 -25.00
N TYR A 107 -12.41 -11.24 -24.66
CA TYR A 107 -11.73 -12.09 -25.64
C TYR A 107 -11.99 -13.58 -25.46
N THR A 108 -12.89 -14.01 -24.57
CA THR A 108 -13.25 -15.41 -24.36
C THR A 108 -14.76 -15.58 -24.18
N GLU A 109 -15.27 -16.81 -24.27
CA GLU A 109 -16.69 -17.13 -24.15
C GLU A 109 -17.05 -17.59 -22.73
N ASP A 110 -18.33 -17.45 -22.33
CA ASP A 110 -18.84 -17.85 -21.00
C ASP A 110 -18.61 -19.33 -20.70
N THR A 111 -18.67 -20.18 -21.73
CA THR A 111 -18.37 -21.62 -21.63
C THR A 111 -16.93 -21.93 -21.18
N MET A 112 -16.02 -20.96 -21.24
CA MET A 112 -14.62 -21.11 -20.85
C MET A 112 -14.36 -20.66 -19.41
N GLU A 113 -15.37 -20.18 -18.68
CA GLU A 113 -15.22 -19.58 -17.36
C GLU A 113 -14.55 -20.51 -16.35
N SER A 114 -14.97 -21.77 -16.25
CA SER A 114 -14.40 -22.72 -15.28
C SER A 114 -12.95 -23.12 -15.56
N ARG A 115 -12.42 -22.81 -16.75
CA ARG A 115 -11.03 -23.10 -17.17
C ARG A 115 -10.16 -21.86 -17.25
N ALA A 116 -10.75 -20.67 -17.13
CA ALA A 116 -10.04 -19.41 -17.24
C ALA A 116 -9.56 -18.94 -15.87
N PHE A 117 -8.44 -18.23 -15.84
CA PHE A 117 -7.97 -17.53 -14.65
C PHE A 117 -6.96 -16.44 -15.04
N SER A 118 -6.72 -15.51 -14.13
CA SER A 118 -5.76 -14.42 -14.33
C SER A 118 -4.78 -14.31 -13.17
N ILE A 119 -3.51 -14.03 -13.49
CA ILE A 119 -2.49 -13.64 -12.51
C ILE A 119 -2.31 -12.12 -12.60
N LEU A 120 -2.55 -11.44 -11.49
CA LEU A 120 -2.46 -9.99 -11.37
C LEU A 120 -1.16 -9.63 -10.66
N PHE A 121 -0.44 -8.63 -11.19
CA PHE A 121 0.85 -8.21 -10.66
C PHE A 121 0.74 -6.87 -9.94
N LYS A 122 1.53 -6.72 -8.86
CA LYS A 122 1.60 -5.49 -8.04
C LYS A 122 2.10 -4.28 -8.82
N SER A 123 3.02 -4.49 -9.77
CA SER A 123 3.64 -3.43 -10.57
C SER A 123 2.90 -3.11 -11.88
N HIS A 124 3.46 -2.24 -12.72
CA HIS A 124 2.95 -1.96 -14.08
C HIS A 124 3.02 -3.16 -15.07
N HIS A 125 3.31 -4.37 -14.61
CA HIS A 125 3.21 -5.55 -15.46
C HIS A 125 1.77 -5.76 -15.90
N LYS A 126 1.60 -6.09 -17.19
CA LYS A 126 0.29 -6.48 -17.71
C LYS A 126 -0.13 -7.79 -17.05
N ASN A 127 -1.36 -7.82 -16.56
CA ASN A 127 -2.05 -9.01 -16.10
C ASN A 127 -1.90 -10.18 -17.08
N LEU A 128 -1.81 -11.38 -16.55
CA LEU A 128 -1.64 -12.59 -17.33
C LEU A 128 -2.94 -13.37 -17.36
N ASP A 129 -3.66 -13.24 -18.47
CA ASP A 129 -4.91 -13.95 -18.74
C ASP A 129 -4.63 -15.33 -19.37
N LEU A 130 -5.12 -16.38 -18.72
CA LEU A 130 -4.79 -17.77 -19.02
C LEU A 130 -6.06 -18.64 -19.12
N ILE A 131 -6.00 -19.67 -19.95
CA ILE A 131 -7.01 -20.74 -20.01
C ILE A 131 -6.29 -22.09 -19.92
N ALA A 132 -6.72 -22.92 -18.98
CA ALA A 132 -6.23 -24.28 -18.78
C ALA A 132 -6.97 -25.30 -19.68
N ASN A 133 -6.43 -26.52 -19.80
CA ASN A 133 -7.04 -27.54 -20.64
C ASN A 133 -8.30 -28.12 -20.01
N SER A 134 -8.37 -28.16 -18.67
CA SER A 134 -9.54 -28.59 -17.91
C SER A 134 -9.83 -27.68 -16.72
N GLU A 135 -11.01 -27.86 -16.10
CA GLU A 135 -11.40 -27.12 -14.90
C GLU A 135 -10.53 -27.51 -13.70
N GLU A 136 -10.16 -28.79 -13.62
CA GLU A 136 -9.27 -29.32 -12.58
C GLU A 136 -7.87 -28.70 -12.69
N GLU A 137 -7.32 -28.56 -13.89
CA GLU A 137 -6.02 -27.89 -14.09
C GLU A 137 -6.08 -26.41 -13.67
N ALA A 138 -7.16 -25.70 -14.00
CA ALA A 138 -7.34 -24.31 -13.58
C ALA A 138 -7.39 -24.21 -12.05
N LYS A 139 -8.12 -25.12 -11.38
CA LYS A 139 -8.17 -25.19 -9.91
C LYS A 139 -6.80 -25.46 -9.30
N HIS A 140 -6.01 -26.38 -9.83
CA HIS A 140 -4.65 -26.64 -9.37
C HIS A 140 -3.77 -25.39 -9.48
N TRP A 141 -3.81 -24.68 -10.62
CA TRP A 141 -3.05 -23.45 -10.82
C TRP A 141 -3.45 -22.34 -9.84
N VAL A 142 -4.75 -22.08 -9.69
CA VAL A 142 -5.25 -21.02 -8.81
C VAL A 142 -4.94 -21.35 -7.35
N SER A 143 -5.37 -22.52 -6.86
CA SER A 143 -5.15 -22.97 -5.48
C SER A 143 -3.67 -23.06 -5.15
N GLY A 144 -2.86 -23.62 -6.04
CA GLY A 144 -1.41 -23.76 -5.83
C GLY A 144 -0.71 -22.41 -5.69
N LEU A 145 -1.00 -21.44 -6.56
CA LEU A 145 -0.41 -20.10 -6.46
C LEU A 145 -0.93 -19.34 -5.22
N GLU A 146 -2.23 -19.41 -4.91
CA GLU A 146 -2.81 -18.78 -3.72
C GLU A 146 -2.20 -19.32 -2.42
N LYS A 147 -2.01 -20.64 -2.32
CA LYS A 147 -1.34 -21.29 -1.18
C LYS A 147 0.10 -20.82 -1.04
N ILE A 148 0.87 -20.75 -2.14
CA ILE A 148 2.26 -20.25 -2.08
C ILE A 148 2.27 -18.80 -1.60
N ILE A 149 1.42 -17.94 -2.17
CA ILE A 149 1.32 -16.52 -1.79
C ILE A 149 0.97 -16.39 -0.29
N SER A 150 -0.02 -17.15 0.18
CA SER A 150 -0.45 -17.14 1.58
C SER A 150 0.61 -17.71 2.54
N ASN A 151 1.34 -18.76 2.16
CA ASN A 151 2.36 -19.32 3.02
C ASN A 151 3.58 -18.40 3.08
N MET A 152 3.97 -17.78 1.96
CA MET A 152 5.02 -16.77 1.92
C MET A 152 4.68 -15.54 2.75
N SER A 153 3.42 -15.10 2.78
CA SER A 153 2.99 -13.99 3.64
C SER A 153 3.00 -14.35 5.13
N ASN A 154 2.82 -15.63 5.47
CA ASN A 154 2.84 -16.12 6.86
C ASN A 154 4.24 -16.44 7.42
N LEU A 155 5.29 -16.46 6.58
CA LEU A 155 6.67 -16.67 7.05
C LEU A 155 7.10 -15.55 8.02
N SER A 156 7.74 -15.94 9.12
CA SER A 156 8.41 -15.00 10.02
C SER A 156 9.54 -14.25 9.30
N GLN A 157 9.94 -13.10 9.85
CA GLN A 157 11.00 -12.29 9.25
C GLN A 157 12.32 -13.08 9.09
N GLN A 158 12.71 -13.84 10.11
CA GLN A 158 13.89 -14.70 10.05
C GLN A 158 13.78 -15.74 8.92
N GLN A 159 12.65 -16.43 8.82
CA GLN A 159 12.43 -17.42 7.75
C GLN A 159 12.47 -16.78 6.36
N ARG A 160 11.96 -15.54 6.21
CA ARG A 160 12.05 -14.79 4.95
C ARG A 160 13.51 -14.48 4.59
N THR A 161 14.28 -14.00 5.55
CA THR A 161 15.72 -13.72 5.40
C THR A 161 16.51 -14.99 5.06
N GLU A 162 16.32 -16.07 5.80
CA GLU A 162 16.95 -17.37 5.54
C GLU A 162 16.61 -17.87 4.13
N HIS A 163 15.32 -17.91 3.77
CA HIS A 163 14.88 -18.36 2.47
C HIS A 163 15.41 -17.49 1.33
N TRP A 164 15.53 -16.17 1.55
CA TRP A 164 16.08 -15.25 0.56
C TRP A 164 17.59 -15.49 0.36
N ILE A 165 18.36 -15.62 1.44
CA ILE A 165 19.81 -15.86 1.35
C ILE A 165 20.09 -17.21 0.69
N PHE A 166 19.40 -18.29 1.08
CA PHE A 166 19.56 -19.60 0.43
C PHE A 166 19.24 -19.56 -1.06
N ASN A 167 18.25 -18.76 -1.48
CA ASN A 167 17.96 -18.58 -2.89
C ASN A 167 19.06 -17.80 -3.62
N CYS A 168 19.64 -16.77 -3.00
CA CYS A 168 20.75 -16.01 -3.57
C CYS A 168 22.00 -16.88 -3.70
N LEU A 169 22.35 -17.67 -2.67
CA LEU A 169 23.46 -18.63 -2.71
C LEU A 169 23.30 -19.61 -3.87
N ARG A 170 22.09 -20.12 -4.09
CA ARG A 170 21.78 -21.03 -5.21
C ARG A 170 21.83 -20.37 -6.58
N LYS A 171 21.52 -19.08 -6.70
CA LYS A 171 21.66 -18.34 -7.96
C LYS A 171 23.13 -18.15 -8.33
N ALA A 172 23.98 -18.02 -7.32
CA ALA A 172 25.42 -17.88 -7.48
C ALA A 172 26.15 -19.21 -7.73
N ASP A 173 25.58 -20.36 -7.33
CA ASP A 173 26.03 -21.71 -7.74
C ASP A 173 25.74 -21.95 -9.24
N ILE A 174 26.66 -21.50 -10.09
CA ILE A 174 26.53 -21.54 -11.55
C ILE A 174 26.70 -22.96 -12.08
N ASN A 175 27.49 -23.77 -11.39
CA ASN A 175 27.86 -25.12 -11.82
C ASN A 175 26.87 -26.20 -11.29
N CYS A 176 25.99 -25.83 -10.35
CA CYS A 176 24.97 -26.65 -9.70
C CYS A 176 25.53 -27.85 -8.91
N ASP A 177 26.74 -27.72 -8.35
CA ASP A 177 27.40 -28.76 -7.56
C ASP A 177 27.10 -28.67 -6.06
N THR A 178 26.27 -27.71 -5.64
CA THR A 178 25.87 -27.43 -4.25
C THR A 178 27.01 -26.95 -3.34
N LYS A 179 28.14 -26.59 -3.93
CA LYS A 179 29.30 -25.98 -3.27
C LYS A 179 29.46 -24.55 -3.80
N MET A 180 30.31 -23.76 -3.15
CA MET A 180 30.64 -22.43 -3.65
C MET A 180 32.13 -22.22 -3.78
N SER A 181 32.58 -21.81 -4.97
CA SER A 181 33.93 -21.30 -5.21
C SER A 181 34.08 -19.85 -4.73
N PRO A 182 35.31 -19.33 -4.60
CA PRO A 182 35.55 -17.92 -4.29
C PRO A 182 34.89 -16.96 -5.29
N GLU A 183 34.88 -17.31 -6.57
CA GLU A 183 34.21 -16.53 -7.62
C GLU A 183 32.69 -16.54 -7.45
N GLU A 184 32.10 -17.67 -7.07
CA GLU A 184 30.67 -17.80 -6.80
C GLU A 184 30.29 -17.02 -5.53
N VAL A 185 31.12 -17.04 -4.48
CA VAL A 185 30.97 -16.17 -3.30
C VAL A 185 31.00 -14.69 -3.69
N LYS A 186 31.90 -14.29 -4.59
CA LYS A 186 31.94 -12.90 -5.08
C LYS A 186 30.64 -12.51 -5.81
N VAL A 187 30.16 -13.36 -6.71
CA VAL A 187 28.90 -13.13 -7.43
C VAL A 187 27.73 -13.04 -6.45
N PHE A 188 27.68 -13.95 -5.47
CA PHE A 188 26.68 -13.94 -4.42
C PHE A 188 26.68 -12.62 -3.63
N LEU A 189 27.84 -12.17 -3.15
CA LEU A 189 27.99 -10.92 -2.38
C LEU A 189 27.53 -9.70 -3.18
N GLN A 190 27.88 -9.65 -4.47
CA GLN A 190 27.39 -8.62 -5.37
C GLN A 190 25.88 -8.70 -5.56
N ASP A 191 25.30 -9.89 -5.70
CA ASP A 191 23.85 -10.10 -5.84
C ASP A 191 23.05 -9.65 -4.61
N ILE A 192 23.62 -9.81 -3.42
CA ILE A 192 23.00 -9.35 -2.16
C ILE A 192 23.30 -7.88 -1.82
N ASN A 193 23.86 -7.11 -2.76
CA ASN A 193 24.11 -5.67 -2.63
C ASN A 193 25.28 -5.32 -1.69
N VAL A 194 26.35 -6.12 -1.70
CA VAL A 194 27.62 -5.86 -0.99
C VAL A 194 28.76 -5.69 -1.98
N GLU A 195 29.49 -4.57 -1.92
CA GLU A 195 30.71 -4.43 -2.71
C GLU A 195 31.86 -5.11 -2.00
N VAL A 196 32.57 -5.94 -2.76
CA VAL A 196 33.69 -6.70 -2.26
C VAL A 196 34.80 -6.71 -3.28
N ASP A 197 35.99 -6.29 -2.85
CA ASP A 197 37.21 -6.52 -3.60
C ASP A 197 37.63 -8.01 -3.47
N ASN A 198 38.60 -8.41 -4.30
CA ASN A 198 39.06 -9.80 -4.28
C ASN A 198 39.77 -10.19 -2.97
N GLU A 199 40.28 -9.21 -2.21
CA GLU A 199 41.01 -9.46 -0.96
C GLU A 199 40.04 -9.76 0.18
N TYR A 200 38.95 -9.00 0.28
CA TYR A 200 37.85 -9.25 1.21
C TYR A 200 37.15 -10.58 0.92
N VAL A 201 36.85 -10.88 -0.35
CA VAL A 201 36.27 -12.18 -0.74
C VAL A 201 37.19 -13.32 -0.31
N LYS A 202 38.50 -13.18 -0.58
CA LYS A 202 39.48 -14.19 -0.21
C LYS A 202 39.56 -14.38 1.31
N MET A 203 39.63 -13.30 2.07
CA MET A 203 39.66 -13.36 3.54
C MET A 203 38.39 -14.02 4.10
N LEU A 204 37.22 -13.61 3.62
CA LEU A 204 35.94 -14.18 4.05
C LEU A 204 35.84 -15.66 3.67
N PHE A 205 36.26 -16.02 2.46
CA PHE A 205 36.29 -17.41 1.99
C PHE A 205 37.21 -18.27 2.85
N GLU A 206 38.46 -17.84 3.08
CA GLU A 206 39.44 -18.54 3.91
C GLU A 206 38.95 -18.70 5.37
N LYS A 207 38.20 -17.72 5.88
CA LYS A 207 37.56 -17.81 7.20
C LYS A 207 36.47 -18.88 7.25
N CYS A 208 35.76 -19.10 6.14
CA CYS A 208 34.66 -20.07 6.05
C CYS A 208 35.14 -21.49 5.67
N ASP A 209 36.15 -21.62 4.81
CA ASP A 209 36.71 -22.90 4.31
C ASP A 209 37.57 -23.59 5.40
N GLN A 210 36.91 -24.02 6.47
CA GLN A 210 37.53 -24.73 7.59
C GLN A 210 38.09 -26.09 7.17
N SER A 211 37.48 -26.71 6.15
CA SER A 211 37.91 -27.98 5.56
C SER A 211 39.14 -27.84 4.65
N LYS A 212 39.46 -26.61 4.22
CA LYS A 212 40.56 -26.28 3.29
C LYS A 212 40.44 -26.99 1.95
N THR A 213 39.21 -27.18 1.48
CA THR A 213 38.93 -27.89 0.23
C THR A 213 38.92 -26.94 -0.98
N GLY A 214 38.97 -25.63 -0.75
CA GLY A 214 38.84 -24.61 -1.79
C GLY A 214 37.41 -24.41 -2.27
N LEU A 215 36.42 -25.01 -1.59
CA LEU A 215 34.99 -24.94 -1.87
C LEU A 215 34.22 -24.91 -0.56
N LEU A 216 33.18 -24.07 -0.45
CA LEU A 216 32.33 -24.06 0.75
C LEU A 216 31.18 -25.05 0.59
N GLU A 217 30.98 -25.94 1.56
CA GLU A 217 29.83 -26.85 1.59
C GLU A 217 29.19 -27.00 2.97
N GLY A 218 27.88 -27.27 3.00
CA GLY A 218 27.14 -27.63 4.23
C GLY A 218 27.33 -26.64 5.38
N LYS A 219 28.12 -27.02 6.40
CA LYS A 219 28.37 -26.20 7.60
C LYS A 219 29.18 -24.93 7.30
N GLU A 220 30.00 -24.92 6.25
CA GLU A 220 30.81 -23.75 5.88
C GLU A 220 29.96 -22.68 5.19
N ILE A 221 28.96 -23.09 4.40
CA ILE A 221 27.94 -22.18 3.87
C ILE A 221 27.10 -21.61 5.03
N LYS A 222 26.78 -22.42 6.05
CA LYS A 222 26.11 -21.95 7.26
C LYS A 222 26.97 -20.92 8.01
N LEU A 223 28.28 -21.15 8.12
CA LEU A 223 29.20 -20.20 8.75
C LEU A 223 29.30 -18.89 7.94
N LEU A 224 29.33 -18.97 6.61
CA LEU A 224 29.27 -17.79 5.74
C LEU A 224 27.98 -16.99 5.99
N TYR A 225 26.84 -17.68 6.09
CA TYR A 225 25.57 -17.08 6.45
C TYR A 225 25.65 -16.38 7.81
N GLU A 226 26.10 -17.08 8.84
CA GLU A 226 26.21 -16.56 10.21
C GLU A 226 27.09 -15.31 10.28
N ILE A 227 28.20 -15.26 9.52
CA ILE A 227 29.07 -14.08 9.45
C ILE A 227 28.38 -12.91 8.75
N LEU A 228 27.65 -13.15 7.66
CA LEU A 228 27.01 -12.09 6.89
C LEU A 228 25.80 -11.50 7.61
N THR A 229 25.05 -12.34 8.32
CA THR A 229 23.89 -11.91 9.09
C THR A 229 24.22 -11.50 10.51
N ASP A 230 25.50 -11.35 10.85
CA ASP A 230 25.88 -10.86 12.17
C ASP A 230 25.46 -9.40 12.35
N ARG A 231 25.04 -9.07 13.58
CA ARG A 231 24.37 -7.82 13.94
C ARG A 231 25.07 -7.22 15.13
N GLU A 232 26.18 -6.53 14.87
CA GLU A 232 27.03 -5.94 15.91
C GLU A 232 26.26 -4.94 16.78
N GLU A 233 25.36 -4.16 16.20
CA GLU A 233 24.56 -3.19 16.94
C GLU A 233 23.61 -3.89 17.93
N ILE A 234 23.09 -5.08 17.59
CA ILE A 234 22.26 -5.87 18.49
C ILE A 234 23.13 -6.48 19.60
N ASP A 235 24.36 -6.88 19.30
CA ASP A 235 25.31 -7.36 20.32
C ASP A 235 25.60 -6.31 21.38
N VAL A 236 25.80 -5.05 20.97
CA VAL A 236 26.05 -3.95 21.89
C VAL A 236 24.85 -3.76 22.83
N ILE A 237 23.63 -3.72 22.28
CA ILE A 237 22.39 -3.57 23.07
C ILE A 237 22.22 -4.77 24.01
N TYR A 238 22.35 -5.99 23.50
CA TYR A 238 22.16 -7.20 24.29
C TYR A 238 23.15 -7.28 25.46
N LYS A 239 24.44 -7.02 25.21
CA LYS A 239 25.49 -7.07 26.23
C LYS A 239 25.30 -6.03 27.33
N ALA A 240 24.68 -4.88 27.04
CA ALA A 240 24.39 -3.87 28.06
C ALA A 240 23.40 -4.37 29.13
N TYR A 241 22.52 -5.30 28.77
CA TYR A 241 21.46 -5.80 29.64
C TYR A 241 21.66 -7.26 30.09
N ALA A 242 22.44 -8.08 29.39
CA ALA A 242 22.71 -9.48 29.71
C ALA A 242 23.64 -9.67 30.93
N LYS A 243 23.18 -9.23 32.11
CA LYS A 243 23.95 -9.14 33.36
C LYS A 243 24.00 -10.44 34.15
N THR A 244 23.26 -11.48 33.73
CA THR A 244 23.16 -12.77 34.45
C THR A 244 23.96 -13.84 33.71
N ASP A 245 25.23 -14.05 34.08
CA ASP A 245 26.15 -14.99 33.41
C ASP A 245 26.28 -14.77 31.89
N GLY A 246 26.12 -13.53 31.42
CA GLY A 246 26.11 -13.19 29.99
C GLY A 246 24.77 -13.44 29.29
N LEU A 247 23.71 -13.75 30.04
CA LEU A 247 22.32 -13.91 29.59
C LEU A 247 21.41 -12.85 30.23
N MET A 248 20.24 -12.62 29.63
CA MET A 248 19.22 -11.74 30.20
C MET A 248 18.26 -12.53 31.10
N SER A 249 18.20 -12.21 32.38
CA SER A 249 17.09 -12.66 33.24
C SER A 249 15.81 -11.87 32.96
N ALA A 250 14.66 -12.31 33.46
CA ALA A 250 13.41 -11.54 33.39
C ALA A 250 13.56 -10.11 33.96
N ALA A 251 14.36 -9.94 35.02
CA ALA A 251 14.64 -8.61 35.58
C ALA A 251 15.51 -7.75 34.66
N ASN A 252 16.45 -8.37 33.94
CA ASN A 252 17.27 -7.66 32.94
C ASN A 252 16.45 -7.25 31.71
N LEU A 253 15.57 -8.14 31.23
CA LEU A 253 14.67 -7.82 30.13
C LEU A 253 13.69 -6.72 30.53
N LEU A 254 13.15 -6.76 31.77
CA LEU A 254 12.30 -5.68 32.29
C LEU A 254 13.03 -4.33 32.30
N ASP A 255 14.29 -4.30 32.74
CA ASP A 255 15.16 -3.10 32.74
C ASP A 255 15.25 -2.51 31.31
N PHE A 256 15.48 -3.37 30.30
CA PHE A 256 15.49 -2.96 28.89
C PHE A 256 14.12 -2.47 28.40
N LEU A 257 13.03 -3.18 28.70
CA LEU A 257 11.69 -2.83 28.23
C LEU A 257 11.23 -1.48 28.80
N VAL A 258 11.53 -1.20 30.06
CA VAL A 258 11.13 0.05 30.71
C VAL A 258 12.01 1.22 30.26
N ASN A 259 13.34 1.04 30.22
CA ASN A 259 14.26 2.16 30.00
C ASN A 259 14.56 2.42 28.53
N GLU A 260 14.64 1.39 27.69
CA GLU A 260 14.93 1.54 26.25
C GLU A 260 13.66 1.49 25.41
N GLN A 261 12.71 0.59 25.71
CA GLN A 261 11.47 0.47 24.93
C GLN A 261 10.35 1.41 25.39
N MET A 262 10.54 2.07 26.55
CA MET A 262 9.54 2.94 27.18
C MET A 262 8.20 2.23 27.41
N GLU A 263 8.23 0.92 27.62
CA GLU A 263 7.04 0.09 27.79
C GLU A 263 6.59 0.07 29.25
N LYS A 264 5.27 0.16 29.46
CA LYS A 264 4.65 0.03 30.79
C LYS A 264 4.34 -1.44 31.04
N VAL A 265 5.35 -2.19 31.48
CA VAL A 265 5.31 -3.64 31.72
C VAL A 265 5.86 -4.01 33.09
N ASP A 266 5.54 -5.21 33.57
CA ASP A 266 6.07 -5.74 34.82
C ASP A 266 6.98 -6.98 34.63
N LEU A 267 7.48 -7.52 35.75
CA LEU A 267 8.39 -8.67 35.73
C LEU A 267 7.75 -9.93 35.14
N ASN A 268 6.43 -10.10 35.32
CA ASN A 268 5.70 -11.23 34.80
C ASN A 268 5.54 -11.11 33.27
N ASP A 269 5.29 -9.91 32.74
CA ASP A 269 5.30 -9.66 31.30
C ASP A 269 6.66 -10.02 30.67
N ALA A 270 7.76 -9.59 31.31
CA ALA A 270 9.11 -9.92 30.85
C ALA A 270 9.35 -11.45 30.87
N ALA A 271 8.97 -12.16 31.93
CA ALA A 271 9.08 -13.61 32.00
C ALA A 271 8.27 -14.32 30.90
N GLN A 272 7.05 -13.85 30.62
CA GLN A 272 6.22 -14.37 29.53
C GLN A 272 6.85 -14.14 28.15
N LEU A 273 7.52 -13.00 27.95
CA LEU A 273 8.26 -12.73 26.72
C LEU A 273 9.44 -13.68 26.55
N ILE A 274 10.19 -13.98 27.62
CA ILE A 274 11.24 -15.02 27.59
C ILE A 274 10.64 -16.36 27.19
N GLU A 275 9.56 -16.79 27.84
CA GLU A 275 8.89 -18.06 27.54
C GLU A 275 8.45 -18.14 26.07
N LYS A 276 8.00 -17.01 25.51
CA LYS A 276 7.53 -16.93 24.12
C LYS A 276 8.67 -16.91 23.10
N CYS A 277 9.71 -16.12 23.34
CA CYS A 277 10.72 -15.78 22.35
C CYS A 277 11.99 -16.61 22.45
N GLU A 278 12.30 -17.17 23.63
CA GLU A 278 13.51 -17.98 23.81
C GLU A 278 13.43 -19.30 23.03
N VAL A 279 14.50 -19.61 22.32
CA VAL A 279 14.59 -20.80 21.46
C VAL A 279 15.45 -21.90 22.10
N ASP A 280 16.39 -21.56 22.99
CA ASP A 280 17.18 -22.55 23.72
C ASP A 280 16.39 -23.08 24.92
N GLU A 281 16.04 -24.37 24.89
CA GLU A 281 15.25 -25.03 25.94
C GLU A 281 15.93 -25.00 27.31
N THR A 282 17.26 -24.94 27.37
CA THR A 282 18.00 -24.89 28.64
C THR A 282 17.93 -23.51 29.27
N ALA A 283 18.09 -22.45 28.47
CA ALA A 283 17.92 -21.06 28.90
C ALA A 283 16.47 -20.77 29.28
N LYS A 284 15.52 -21.22 28.46
CA LYS A 284 14.07 -21.13 28.70
C LYS A 284 13.67 -21.78 30.03
N ALA A 285 14.13 -23.00 30.30
CA ALA A 285 13.85 -23.70 31.56
C ALA A 285 14.39 -22.95 32.79
N LYS A 286 15.42 -22.11 32.61
CA LYS A 286 15.98 -21.24 33.66
C LYS A 286 15.39 -19.82 33.68
N GLN A 287 14.41 -19.52 32.82
CA GLN A 287 13.85 -18.18 32.63
C GLN A 287 14.93 -17.14 32.28
N LEU A 288 15.87 -17.56 31.43
CA LEU A 288 16.93 -16.72 30.87
C LEU A 288 16.72 -16.60 29.36
N MET A 289 17.07 -15.44 28.81
CA MET A 289 17.02 -15.14 27.38
C MET A 289 18.43 -15.02 26.81
N THR A 290 18.65 -15.69 25.69
CA THR A 290 19.85 -15.66 24.85
C THR A 290 19.78 -14.51 23.84
N LYS A 291 20.88 -14.24 23.11
CA LYS A 291 20.89 -13.28 21.99
C LYS A 291 19.85 -13.66 20.93
N ASP A 292 19.73 -14.96 20.64
CA ASP A 292 18.77 -15.45 19.65
C ASP A 292 17.33 -15.23 20.12
N GLY A 293 17.04 -15.48 21.41
CA GLY A 293 15.75 -15.14 22.00
C GLY A 293 15.45 -13.64 21.97
N PHE A 294 16.47 -12.80 22.17
CA PHE A 294 16.34 -11.34 22.09
C PHE A 294 16.09 -10.85 20.64
N LEU A 295 16.76 -11.44 19.64
CA LEU A 295 16.47 -11.21 18.22
C LEU A 295 15.04 -11.63 17.86
N MET A 296 14.57 -12.77 18.40
CA MET A 296 13.18 -13.22 18.22
C MET A 296 12.16 -12.25 18.83
N PHE A 297 12.52 -11.60 19.94
CA PHE A 297 11.74 -10.51 20.51
C PHE A 297 11.71 -9.28 19.58
N LEU A 298 12.85 -8.83 19.04
CA LEU A 298 12.93 -7.67 18.16
C LEU A 298 12.19 -7.84 16.83
N HIS A 299 11.91 -9.08 16.43
CA HIS A 299 11.08 -9.39 15.26
C HIS A 299 9.59 -9.60 15.57
N GLN A 300 9.17 -9.54 16.84
CA GLN A 300 7.75 -9.59 17.18
C GLN A 300 7.00 -8.37 16.63
N PRO A 301 5.69 -8.48 16.33
CA PRO A 301 4.88 -7.33 15.94
C PRO A 301 4.93 -6.15 16.92
N LYS A 302 5.20 -6.40 18.21
CA LYS A 302 5.36 -5.38 19.26
C LYS A 302 6.65 -4.56 19.16
N ALA A 303 7.65 -5.07 18.45
CA ALA A 303 8.94 -4.42 18.23
C ALA A 303 9.02 -3.71 16.87
N LEU A 304 7.93 -3.71 16.10
CA LEU A 304 7.79 -2.90 14.91
C LEU A 304 7.50 -1.44 15.31
N ILE A 305 7.85 -0.50 14.44
CA ILE A 305 7.59 0.92 14.69
C ILE A 305 6.09 1.26 14.83
N MET A 306 5.23 0.56 14.08
CA MET A 306 3.79 0.79 14.12
C MET A 306 3.16 0.06 15.29
N ASN A 307 2.47 0.79 16.16
CA ASN A 307 1.78 0.23 17.31
C ASN A 307 0.80 -0.88 16.87
N PRO A 308 0.99 -2.14 17.32
CA PRO A 308 0.17 -3.26 16.88
C PRO A 308 -1.31 -3.12 17.29
N THR A 309 -1.61 -2.37 18.35
CA THR A 309 -3.01 -2.12 18.77
C THR A 309 -3.77 -1.24 17.76
N HIS A 310 -3.06 -0.46 16.94
CA HIS A 310 -3.64 0.39 15.91
C HIS A 310 -3.81 -0.34 14.57
N LYS A 311 -3.39 -1.61 14.46
CA LYS A 311 -3.65 -2.49 13.30
C LYS A 311 -5.07 -3.03 13.26
N SER A 312 -5.83 -2.88 14.33
CA SER A 312 -7.28 -3.04 14.37
C SER A 312 -7.95 -1.68 14.54
N VAL A 313 -9.26 -1.62 14.31
CA VAL A 313 -10.04 -0.43 14.66
C VAL A 313 -9.92 -0.18 16.16
N TYR A 314 -9.44 1.01 16.54
CA TYR A 314 -9.21 1.41 17.93
C TYR A 314 -9.81 2.79 18.26
N GLN A 315 -10.12 3.59 17.24
CA GLN A 315 -10.73 4.90 17.39
C GLN A 315 -12.25 4.78 17.53
N ASP A 316 -12.89 5.80 18.11
CA ASP A 316 -14.35 5.86 18.16
C ASP A 316 -14.92 6.04 16.75
N MET A 317 -15.72 5.07 16.32
CA MET A 317 -16.37 5.02 15.00
C MET A 317 -17.84 5.50 15.02
N ASN A 318 -18.32 6.00 16.17
CA ASN A 318 -19.70 6.46 16.37
C ASN A 318 -19.88 7.98 16.24
N GLN A 319 -18.81 8.74 15.98
CA GLN A 319 -18.91 10.17 15.67
C GLN A 319 -19.54 10.39 14.28
N PRO A 320 -20.13 11.56 13.98
CA PRO A 320 -20.62 11.90 12.64
C PRO A 320 -19.56 11.78 11.55
N LEU A 321 -19.93 11.43 10.31
CA LEU A 321 -18.98 11.32 9.18
C LEU A 321 -18.07 12.54 8.99
N SER A 322 -18.55 13.77 9.28
CA SER A 322 -17.75 14.99 9.19
C SER A 322 -16.57 15.03 10.16
N HIS A 323 -16.54 14.16 11.16
CA HIS A 323 -15.50 14.09 12.18
C HIS A 323 -14.31 13.20 11.81
N TYR A 324 -14.25 12.65 10.60
CA TYR A 324 -13.16 11.77 10.16
C TYR A 324 -12.45 12.30 8.92
N PHE A 325 -11.15 12.08 8.83
CA PHE A 325 -10.45 12.03 7.55
C PHE A 325 -10.84 10.74 6.83
N ILE A 326 -11.10 10.83 5.53
CA ILE A 326 -11.62 9.74 4.70
C ILE A 326 -10.67 9.50 3.53
N SER A 327 -10.15 8.29 3.42
CA SER A 327 -9.24 7.93 2.32
C SER A 327 -9.97 8.03 0.99
N SER A 328 -9.44 8.86 0.07
CA SER A 328 -10.20 9.33 -1.09
C SER A 328 -9.37 9.31 -2.37
N SER A 329 -9.93 8.76 -3.45
CA SER A 329 -9.30 8.67 -4.78
C SER A 329 -9.97 9.63 -5.75
N HIS A 330 -9.14 10.32 -6.55
CA HIS A 330 -9.53 11.15 -7.69
C HIS A 330 -9.37 10.37 -8.99
N ASN A 331 -10.29 10.56 -9.94
CA ASN A 331 -10.33 9.90 -11.26
C ASN A 331 -9.95 8.41 -11.17
N THR A 332 -10.60 7.69 -10.26
CA THR A 332 -10.22 6.34 -9.79
C THR A 332 -10.07 5.32 -10.93
N TYR A 333 -10.77 5.54 -12.04
CA TYR A 333 -10.70 4.69 -13.22
C TYR A 333 -9.36 4.77 -13.97
N LEU A 334 -8.57 5.84 -13.84
CA LEU A 334 -7.33 6.03 -14.57
C LEU A 334 -6.16 5.25 -13.97
N LEU A 335 -5.45 4.50 -14.83
CA LEU A 335 -4.24 3.77 -14.42
C LEU A 335 -2.94 4.53 -14.70
N LYS A 336 -3.00 5.67 -15.42
CA LYS A 336 -1.84 6.48 -15.84
C LYS A 336 -2.21 7.97 -15.90
N ASP A 337 -1.76 8.67 -16.94
CA ASP A 337 -1.98 10.10 -17.17
C ASP A 337 -3.43 10.45 -17.50
N GLN A 338 -3.77 11.73 -17.35
CA GLN A 338 -5.13 12.24 -17.52
C GLN A 338 -5.58 12.32 -19.00
N LEU A 339 -4.67 12.28 -19.97
CA LEU A 339 -4.98 12.60 -21.37
C LEU A 339 -5.12 11.36 -22.27
N LYS A 340 -4.32 10.33 -22.03
CA LYS A 340 -4.19 9.12 -22.87
C LYS A 340 -4.14 7.84 -22.03
N GLY A 341 -4.19 7.95 -20.70
CA GLY A 341 -4.16 6.81 -19.80
C GLY A 341 -5.32 5.82 -20.04
N PRO A 342 -5.10 4.52 -19.86
CA PRO A 342 -6.19 3.57 -19.93
C PRO A 342 -7.08 3.68 -18.69
N SER A 343 -8.40 3.68 -18.91
CA SER A 343 -9.42 3.52 -17.88
C SER A 343 -9.65 2.03 -17.61
N SER A 344 -9.78 1.64 -16.34
CA SER A 344 -10.00 0.25 -15.93
C SER A 344 -10.79 0.12 -14.63
N THR A 345 -11.55 -0.97 -14.51
CA THR A 345 -12.15 -1.40 -13.23
C THR A 345 -11.11 -1.71 -12.16
N GLU A 346 -9.88 -2.05 -12.56
CA GLU A 346 -8.81 -2.38 -11.61
C GLU A 346 -8.36 -1.17 -10.78
N GLY A 347 -8.51 0.06 -11.28
CA GLY A 347 -8.22 1.26 -10.50
C GLY A 347 -9.09 1.34 -9.24
N TYR A 348 -10.39 1.04 -9.37
CA TYR A 348 -11.32 0.94 -8.25
C TYR A 348 -10.95 -0.18 -7.29
N ILE A 349 -10.64 -1.37 -7.82
CA ILE A 349 -10.29 -2.52 -7.00
C ILE A 349 -9.05 -2.23 -6.16
N ARG A 350 -7.99 -1.68 -6.78
CA ARG A 350 -6.74 -1.32 -6.09
C ARG A 350 -6.95 -0.26 -5.03
N ALA A 351 -7.73 0.77 -5.32
CA ALA A 351 -8.04 1.81 -4.33
C ALA A 351 -8.79 1.21 -3.12
N LEU A 352 -9.85 0.43 -3.36
CA LEU A 352 -10.67 -0.18 -2.32
C LEU A 352 -9.87 -1.18 -1.47
N MET A 353 -9.04 -2.03 -2.11
CA MET A 353 -8.17 -2.98 -1.42
C MET A 353 -7.10 -2.30 -0.55
N LYS A 354 -6.71 -1.06 -0.88
CA LYS A 354 -5.85 -0.21 -0.03
C LYS A 354 -6.61 0.57 1.06
N GLY A 355 -7.91 0.28 1.25
CA GLY A 355 -8.75 0.92 2.26
C GLY A 355 -9.38 2.23 1.82
N CYS A 356 -9.29 2.65 0.55
CA CYS A 356 -9.96 3.85 0.05
C CYS A 356 -11.48 3.76 0.23
N ARG A 357 -12.14 4.83 0.70
CA ARG A 357 -13.57 4.89 1.05
C ARG A 357 -14.35 5.93 0.25
N CYS A 358 -13.70 6.76 -0.56
CA CYS A 358 -14.35 7.62 -1.53
C CYS A 358 -13.73 7.43 -2.92
N VAL A 359 -14.53 7.01 -3.90
CA VAL A 359 -14.07 6.79 -5.29
C VAL A 359 -14.88 7.63 -6.26
N GLU A 360 -14.24 8.05 -7.35
CA GLU A 360 -14.84 8.96 -8.35
C GLU A 360 -15.21 8.23 -9.63
N LEU A 361 -16.37 8.60 -10.18
CA LEU A 361 -16.95 8.04 -11.39
C LEU A 361 -17.38 9.17 -12.33
N ASP A 362 -16.59 9.39 -13.38
CA ASP A 362 -16.90 10.36 -14.44
C ASP A 362 -17.75 9.70 -15.50
N VAL A 363 -19.07 9.90 -15.42
CA VAL A 363 -20.03 9.15 -16.21
C VAL A 363 -20.53 9.99 -17.39
N TRP A 364 -20.40 9.41 -18.58
CA TRP A 364 -20.73 10.02 -19.86
C TRP A 364 -21.67 9.12 -20.66
N ASP A 365 -22.42 9.72 -21.58
CA ASP A 365 -23.24 8.95 -22.52
C ASP A 365 -22.37 7.99 -23.36
N GLY A 366 -22.73 6.71 -23.34
CA GLY A 366 -22.10 5.69 -24.17
C GLY A 366 -22.91 5.32 -25.40
N SER A 367 -22.28 4.56 -26.30
CA SER A 367 -22.93 3.97 -27.47
C SER A 367 -23.95 2.91 -27.06
N GLU A 368 -24.97 2.69 -27.90
CA GLU A 368 -26.03 1.69 -27.66
C GLU A 368 -26.87 1.95 -26.39
N GLY A 369 -26.80 3.16 -25.83
CA GLY A 369 -27.61 3.59 -24.69
C GLY A 369 -27.07 3.15 -23.32
N GLU A 370 -25.87 2.58 -23.24
CA GLU A 370 -25.23 2.18 -21.97
C GLU A 370 -24.23 3.25 -21.50
N PRO A 371 -24.34 3.76 -20.26
CA PRO A 371 -23.41 4.74 -19.71
C PRO A 371 -21.98 4.19 -19.61
N VAL A 372 -21.01 5.07 -19.85
CA VAL A 372 -19.58 4.75 -19.81
C VAL A 372 -18.82 5.69 -18.87
N ILE A 373 -17.68 5.22 -18.38
CA ILE A 373 -16.75 6.02 -17.57
C ILE A 373 -15.46 6.25 -18.35
N TYR A 374 -15.04 7.51 -18.42
CA TYR A 374 -13.74 7.97 -18.94
C TYR A 374 -13.56 9.46 -18.65
N HIS A 375 -12.35 9.99 -18.90
CA HIS A 375 -12.10 11.42 -18.76
C HIS A 375 -12.58 12.15 -20.02
N GLY A 376 -13.61 13.00 -19.89
CA GLY A 376 -14.28 13.69 -20.99
C GLY A 376 -13.34 14.41 -21.94
N TYR A 377 -13.68 14.45 -23.24
CA TYR A 377 -12.90 15.16 -24.28
C TYR A 377 -11.41 14.78 -24.42
N THR A 378 -10.97 13.69 -23.78
CA THR A 378 -9.61 13.16 -23.89
C THR A 378 -9.53 11.89 -24.74
N LEU A 379 -8.32 11.32 -24.86
CA LEU A 379 -8.05 10.07 -25.58
C LEU A 379 -8.01 8.85 -24.65
N THR A 380 -8.51 8.99 -23.42
CA THR A 380 -8.61 7.89 -22.46
C THR A 380 -9.59 6.82 -22.94
N SER A 381 -9.34 5.55 -22.56
CA SER A 381 -10.25 4.45 -22.94
C SER A 381 -11.55 4.52 -22.14
N LYS A 382 -12.60 3.88 -22.65
CA LYS A 382 -13.93 3.85 -22.02
C LYS A 382 -14.19 2.50 -21.37
N ILE A 383 -14.77 2.50 -20.19
CA ILE A 383 -15.27 1.31 -19.49
C ILE A 383 -16.76 1.45 -19.19
N LEU A 384 -17.48 0.34 -19.10
CA LEU A 384 -18.93 0.38 -18.85
C LEU A 384 -19.20 0.77 -17.39
N PHE A 385 -20.16 1.67 -17.17
CA PHE A 385 -20.58 2.08 -15.83
C PHE A 385 -21.04 0.89 -14.97
N LYS A 386 -21.86 0.00 -15.54
CA LYS A 386 -22.37 -1.19 -14.84
C LYS A 386 -21.26 -2.12 -14.35
N ASP A 387 -20.19 -2.28 -15.14
CA ASP A 387 -19.04 -3.13 -14.78
C ASP A 387 -18.24 -2.52 -13.62
N VAL A 388 -18.16 -1.19 -13.56
CA VAL A 388 -17.54 -0.46 -12.45
C VAL A 388 -18.36 -0.61 -11.18
N ILE A 389 -19.68 -0.42 -11.21
CA ILE A 389 -20.54 -0.61 -10.03
C ILE A 389 -20.47 -2.06 -9.52
N GLN A 390 -20.42 -3.03 -10.43
CA GLN A 390 -20.22 -4.44 -10.06
C GLN A 390 -18.87 -4.68 -9.39
N ALA A 391 -17.77 -4.15 -9.94
CA ALA A 391 -16.46 -4.26 -9.31
C ALA A 391 -16.42 -3.58 -7.93
N ILE A 392 -17.05 -2.41 -7.78
CA ILE A 392 -17.14 -1.73 -6.49
C ILE A 392 -17.89 -2.61 -5.48
N LYS A 393 -19.05 -3.18 -5.84
CA LYS A 393 -19.81 -4.08 -4.98
C LYS A 393 -18.98 -5.26 -4.47
N ASP A 394 -18.21 -5.87 -5.35
CA ASP A 394 -17.48 -7.10 -5.05
C ASP A 394 -16.27 -6.88 -4.12
N TYR A 395 -15.69 -5.67 -4.13
CA TYR A 395 -14.43 -5.36 -3.45
C TYR A 395 -14.52 -4.29 -2.34
N ALA A 396 -15.57 -3.47 -2.31
CA ALA A 396 -15.69 -2.35 -1.38
C ALA A 396 -15.46 -2.75 0.08
N PHE A 397 -15.98 -3.90 0.50
CA PHE A 397 -15.92 -4.34 1.90
C PHE A 397 -14.95 -5.49 2.18
N LYS A 398 -13.97 -5.72 1.31
CA LYS A 398 -12.98 -6.82 1.49
C LYS A 398 -11.93 -6.53 2.55
N THR A 399 -11.49 -5.28 2.66
CA THR A 399 -10.43 -4.86 3.60
C THR A 399 -10.91 -3.88 4.67
N SER A 400 -12.10 -3.32 4.51
CA SER A 400 -12.74 -2.44 5.50
C SER A 400 -14.25 -2.60 5.43
N GLU A 401 -14.92 -2.70 6.58
CA GLU A 401 -16.38 -2.83 6.67
C GLU A 401 -17.10 -1.48 6.62
N TYR A 402 -16.36 -0.36 6.67
CA TYR A 402 -16.92 0.99 6.76
C TYR A 402 -17.41 1.51 5.41
N PRO A 403 -18.35 2.47 5.42
CA PRO A 403 -19.06 2.93 4.22
C PRO A 403 -18.17 3.38 3.08
N VAL A 404 -18.69 3.26 1.86
CA VAL A 404 -18.04 3.78 0.65
C VAL A 404 -18.89 4.86 -0.01
N ILE A 405 -18.30 6.01 -0.27
CA ILE A 405 -18.90 7.15 -0.98
C ILE A 405 -18.55 7.05 -2.47
N LEU A 406 -19.57 7.06 -3.32
CA LEU A 406 -19.44 7.09 -4.78
C LEU A 406 -19.66 8.53 -5.25
N SER A 407 -18.57 9.22 -5.62
CA SER A 407 -18.60 10.57 -6.16
C SER A 407 -18.93 10.53 -7.65
N LEU A 408 -20.16 10.88 -8.01
CA LEU A 408 -20.59 10.93 -9.40
C LEU A 408 -20.32 12.31 -10.01
N GLU A 409 -19.57 12.31 -11.10
CA GLU A 409 -19.50 13.42 -12.05
C GLU A 409 -20.37 13.05 -13.26
N ASN A 410 -21.54 13.68 -13.39
CA ASN A 410 -22.59 13.23 -14.30
C ASN A 410 -22.70 14.13 -15.54
N HIS A 411 -22.39 13.56 -16.71
CA HIS A 411 -22.49 14.17 -18.03
C HIS A 411 -23.48 13.45 -18.95
N CYS A 412 -24.32 12.57 -18.41
CA CYS A 412 -25.26 11.77 -19.16
C CYS A 412 -26.55 12.52 -19.51
N SER A 413 -27.16 12.14 -20.63
CA SER A 413 -28.55 12.41 -20.95
C SER A 413 -29.51 11.85 -19.88
N VAL A 414 -30.71 12.42 -19.77
CA VAL A 414 -31.73 11.98 -18.79
C VAL A 414 -32.05 10.49 -18.91
N ASP A 415 -32.12 9.94 -20.13
CA ASP A 415 -32.39 8.52 -20.34
C ASP A 415 -31.26 7.63 -19.82
N GLN A 416 -30.00 8.01 -20.03
CA GLN A 416 -28.87 7.28 -19.49
C GLN A 416 -28.71 7.49 -17.97
N GLN A 417 -29.10 8.65 -17.42
CA GLN A 417 -29.17 8.86 -15.96
C GLN A 417 -30.19 7.92 -15.30
N LYS A 418 -31.35 7.68 -15.92
CA LYS A 418 -32.33 6.68 -15.46
C LYS A 418 -31.73 5.28 -15.46
N LEU A 419 -30.94 4.96 -16.48
CA LEU A 419 -30.24 3.68 -16.56
C LEU A 419 -29.11 3.56 -15.51
N MET A 420 -28.36 4.64 -15.24
CA MET A 420 -27.40 4.70 -14.13
C MET A 420 -28.09 4.39 -12.81
N ALA A 421 -29.20 5.07 -12.51
CA ALA A 421 -29.96 4.84 -11.27
C ALA A 421 -30.45 3.38 -11.16
N LYS A 422 -30.89 2.79 -12.28
CA LYS A 422 -31.28 1.37 -12.35
C LYS A 422 -30.09 0.43 -12.08
N HIS A 423 -28.93 0.68 -12.68
CA HIS A 423 -27.72 -0.11 -12.45
C HIS A 423 -27.26 0.00 -10.99
N ILE A 424 -27.19 1.20 -10.42
CA ILE A 424 -26.83 1.41 -9.01
C ILE A 424 -27.79 0.63 -8.08
N ASN A 425 -29.10 0.82 -8.24
CA ASN A 425 -30.10 0.13 -7.41
C ASN A 425 -30.05 -1.39 -7.54
N SER A 426 -30.00 -1.91 -8.76
CA SER A 426 -30.04 -3.36 -9.01
C SER A 426 -28.77 -4.06 -8.56
N ILE A 427 -27.61 -3.43 -8.78
CA ILE A 427 -26.32 -4.02 -8.43
C ILE A 427 -26.09 -3.87 -6.92
N LEU A 428 -26.12 -2.66 -6.36
CA LEU A 428 -25.81 -2.44 -4.94
C LEU A 428 -26.91 -2.95 -4.00
N GLY A 429 -28.16 -3.01 -4.48
CA GLY A 429 -29.28 -3.59 -3.76
C GLY A 429 -29.49 -2.96 -2.39
N SER A 430 -29.65 -3.78 -1.36
CA SER A 430 -29.88 -3.32 0.01
C SER A 430 -28.69 -2.60 0.63
N ALA A 431 -27.47 -2.72 0.10
CA ALA A 431 -26.31 -2.01 0.63
C ALA A 431 -26.35 -0.50 0.30
N LEU A 432 -27.14 -0.08 -0.68
CA LEU A 432 -27.30 1.33 -1.03
C LEU A 432 -28.16 2.08 0.00
N ILE A 433 -27.68 3.22 0.48
CA ILE A 433 -28.51 4.18 1.22
C ILE A 433 -29.37 4.96 0.22
N SER A 434 -30.62 4.56 0.11
CA SER A 434 -31.64 5.22 -0.73
C SER A 434 -32.70 5.97 0.07
N LYS A 435 -32.60 5.93 1.40
CA LYS A 435 -33.46 6.66 2.34
C LYS A 435 -32.66 7.07 3.58
N PRO A 436 -33.08 8.13 4.29
CA PRO A 436 -32.48 8.49 5.56
C PRO A 436 -32.56 7.33 6.58
N LEU A 437 -31.57 7.25 7.47
CA LEU A 437 -31.57 6.35 8.61
C LEU A 437 -32.52 6.88 9.69
N GLY A 438 -33.41 6.02 10.19
CA GLY A 438 -34.35 6.34 11.26
C GLY A 438 -35.63 7.05 10.80
N GLU A 439 -36.57 7.20 11.73
CA GLU A 439 -37.91 7.76 11.47
C GLU A 439 -38.00 9.28 11.66
N ASN A 440 -36.99 9.89 12.31
CA ASN A 440 -36.96 11.32 12.62
C ASN A 440 -35.84 12.03 11.84
N MET A 441 -36.02 13.33 11.59
CA MET A 441 -35.02 14.16 10.92
C MET A 441 -33.69 14.16 11.69
N PRO A 442 -32.57 13.72 11.08
CA PRO A 442 -31.28 13.71 11.74
C PRO A 442 -30.74 15.12 11.96
N THR A 443 -30.00 15.31 13.05
CA THR A 443 -29.35 16.58 13.40
C THR A 443 -27.90 16.67 12.96
N ALA A 444 -27.32 15.56 12.50
CA ALA A 444 -25.94 15.45 12.02
C ALA A 444 -25.82 14.31 11.00
N LEU A 445 -24.66 14.20 10.36
CA LEU A 445 -24.36 13.05 9.50
C LEU A 445 -24.33 11.77 10.34
N PRO A 446 -24.82 10.64 9.80
CA PRO A 446 -24.64 9.34 10.45
C PRO A 446 -23.15 9.00 10.60
N SER A 447 -22.85 8.13 11.55
CA SER A 447 -21.50 7.68 11.84
C SER A 447 -21.02 6.59 10.88
N PRO A 448 -19.70 6.39 10.74
CA PRO A 448 -19.17 5.22 10.04
C PRO A 448 -19.72 3.89 10.57
N GLU A 449 -19.92 3.76 11.88
CA GLU A 449 -20.47 2.56 12.51
C GLU A 449 -21.91 2.26 12.05
N GLU A 450 -22.78 3.27 12.03
CA GLU A 450 -24.18 3.14 11.57
C GLU A 450 -24.29 2.78 10.07
N LEU A 451 -23.24 3.09 9.30
CA LEU A 451 -23.19 2.91 7.85
C LEU A 451 -22.30 1.72 7.42
N LYS A 452 -21.95 0.81 8.33
CA LYS A 452 -21.17 -0.38 7.97
C LYS A 452 -21.81 -1.18 6.83
N GLY A 453 -21.00 -1.54 5.84
CA GLY A 453 -21.41 -2.27 4.65
C GLY A 453 -22.33 -1.48 3.71
N ARG A 454 -22.34 -0.14 3.80
CA ARG A 454 -23.24 0.72 3.02
C ARG A 454 -22.54 1.57 1.97
N PHE A 455 -23.27 1.88 0.91
CA PHE A 455 -22.87 2.83 -0.13
C PHE A 455 -23.66 4.12 -0.04
N LEU A 456 -22.95 5.25 -0.14
CA LEU A 456 -23.54 6.58 -0.27
C LEU A 456 -23.25 7.13 -1.67
N ILE A 457 -24.21 7.84 -2.25
CA ILE A 457 -24.02 8.52 -3.54
C ILE A 457 -23.83 10.01 -3.28
N LYS A 458 -22.72 10.56 -3.77
CA LYS A 458 -22.48 11.99 -3.82
C LYS A 458 -22.84 12.51 -5.21
N GLY A 459 -23.66 13.56 -5.25
CA GLY A 459 -24.10 14.17 -6.50
C GLY A 459 -25.10 15.31 -6.29
N LYS A 460 -25.65 15.85 -7.38
CA LYS A 460 -26.71 16.88 -7.35
C LYS A 460 -28.07 16.25 -7.04
N CYS A 461 -28.85 16.89 -6.18
CA CYS A 461 -30.18 16.41 -5.77
C CYS A 461 -31.22 17.54 -5.88
N LEU A 462 -32.41 17.20 -6.40
CA LEU A 462 -33.58 18.08 -6.51
C LEU A 462 -34.24 18.32 -5.15
N ASN A 463 -34.34 17.28 -4.32
CA ASN A 463 -35.07 17.31 -3.06
C ASN A 463 -34.18 17.79 -1.91
N LYS A 464 -34.82 18.18 -0.81
CA LYS A 464 -34.17 18.38 0.48
C LYS A 464 -34.38 17.15 1.37
N LEU A 465 -33.53 17.00 2.37
CA LEU A 465 -33.62 15.84 3.27
C LEU A 465 -34.91 15.90 4.11
N GLU A 466 -35.34 17.12 4.47
CA GLU A 466 -36.55 17.39 5.24
C GLU A 466 -37.83 16.91 4.51
N ASP A 467 -37.82 16.89 3.18
CA ASP A 467 -38.97 16.49 2.38
C ASP A 467 -39.38 15.03 2.67
N TYR A 468 -38.45 14.17 3.11
CA TYR A 468 -38.73 12.78 3.52
C TYR A 468 -39.55 12.66 4.81
N TYR A 469 -39.58 13.71 5.63
CA TYR A 469 -40.21 13.72 6.95
C TYR A 469 -41.47 14.60 7.01
N THR A 470 -41.90 15.13 5.86
CA THR A 470 -43.13 15.91 5.75
C THR A 470 -44.16 15.16 4.91
N ASP A 471 -45.43 15.14 5.35
CA ASP A 471 -46.56 14.47 4.65
C ASP A 471 -46.92 15.10 3.27
N GLN A 472 -46.10 16.02 2.75
CA GLN A 472 -46.28 16.58 1.42
C GLN A 472 -45.64 15.66 0.38
N ALA A 473 -46.48 14.80 -0.19
CA ALA A 473 -46.16 14.00 -1.36
C ALA A 473 -45.41 14.83 -2.41
N ALA A 474 -44.20 14.37 -2.74
CA ALA A 474 -43.30 14.97 -3.73
C ALA A 474 -44.01 15.25 -5.07
N THR A 475 -44.50 16.48 -5.26
CA THR A 475 -44.84 17.05 -6.56
C THR A 475 -43.64 17.84 -7.08
N ALA A 476 -42.58 17.13 -7.46
CA ALA A 476 -41.50 17.67 -8.27
C ALA A 476 -41.40 16.80 -9.54
N GLU A 477 -42.20 17.14 -10.55
CA GLU A 477 -42.03 16.62 -11.91
C GLU A 477 -40.90 17.42 -12.57
N GLU A 478 -39.88 16.72 -13.07
CA GLU A 478 -38.76 17.20 -13.90
C GLU A 478 -38.32 18.66 -13.68
N ASP A 479 -37.37 18.89 -12.78
CA ASP A 479 -36.79 20.22 -12.57
C ASP A 479 -35.35 20.31 -13.14
N SER A 480 -34.98 21.51 -13.59
CA SER A 480 -33.65 21.77 -14.15
C SER A 480 -32.71 22.26 -13.06
N VAL A 481 -31.57 21.59 -12.86
CA VAL A 481 -30.50 22.11 -12.01
C VAL A 481 -29.54 22.90 -12.88
N THR A 482 -29.08 24.06 -12.42
CA THR A 482 -28.03 24.80 -13.13
C THR A 482 -26.78 23.92 -13.22
N GLU A 483 -26.16 23.85 -14.40
CA GLU A 483 -24.83 23.27 -14.50
C GLU A 483 -23.91 24.04 -13.57
N GLU A 484 -23.17 23.26 -12.80
CA GLU A 484 -21.88 23.72 -12.37
C GLU A 484 -21.05 23.42 -13.61
N GLU A 485 -20.34 24.42 -14.13
CA GLU A 485 -19.02 24.12 -14.64
C GLU A 485 -18.30 23.51 -13.43
N ASP A 486 -18.45 22.19 -13.21
CA ASP A 486 -17.44 21.44 -12.50
C ASP A 486 -16.22 21.78 -13.33
N ALA A 487 -15.32 22.56 -12.76
CA ALA A 487 -14.35 23.28 -13.56
C ALA A 487 -13.21 22.31 -13.93
N GLY A 488 -13.59 21.24 -14.63
CA GLY A 488 -12.77 20.49 -15.56
C GLY A 488 -12.43 21.43 -16.72
N ASP A 489 -11.13 21.72 -16.82
CA ASP A 489 -10.32 22.00 -18.01
C ASP A 489 -10.85 22.81 -19.20
N ASP A 490 -11.90 23.61 -19.05
CA ASP A 490 -12.20 24.67 -20.03
C ASP A 490 -11.35 25.92 -19.72
N ASP A 491 -10.03 25.78 -19.89
CA ASP A 491 -9.15 26.91 -20.21
C ASP A 491 -9.38 27.29 -21.69
N GLU A 492 -10.51 27.94 -21.98
CA GLU A 492 -10.67 28.76 -23.18
C GLU A 492 -10.67 30.24 -22.79
N GLU A 493 -9.48 30.79 -22.51
CA GLU A 493 -9.20 32.18 -22.88
C GLU A 493 -9.01 32.25 -24.40
N VAL A 494 -10.12 32.35 -25.14
CA VAL A 494 -10.09 32.97 -26.47
C VAL A 494 -11.30 33.90 -26.59
N ASP A 495 -11.00 35.20 -26.70
CA ASP A 495 -11.91 36.33 -26.93
C ASP A 495 -13.13 36.00 -27.80
N HIS A 496 -14.30 35.88 -27.19
CA HIS A 496 -15.57 36.39 -27.74
C HIS A 496 -16.55 36.65 -26.59
N ALA A 497 -16.51 37.88 -26.07
CA ALA A 497 -17.53 38.42 -25.20
C ALA A 497 -18.86 38.58 -25.97
N GLU A 498 -19.71 37.55 -25.98
CA GLU A 498 -21.17 37.67 -26.14
C GLU A 498 -21.87 36.31 -25.83
N ASN A 499 -22.68 36.27 -24.77
CA ASN A 499 -23.63 35.21 -24.37
C ASN A 499 -23.10 33.80 -23.97
N LYS A 500 -22.40 33.67 -22.82
CA LYS A 500 -22.37 32.40 -22.06
C LYS A 500 -23.71 32.21 -21.31
N LYS A 501 -24.68 31.54 -21.93
CA LYS A 501 -25.85 31.00 -21.21
C LYS A 501 -25.35 29.88 -20.29
N SER A 502 -25.58 29.99 -18.98
CA SER A 502 -25.45 28.87 -18.04
C SER A 502 -26.20 27.68 -18.61
N LYS A 503 -25.48 26.61 -18.96
CA LYS A 503 -26.12 25.35 -19.34
C LYS A 503 -26.89 24.84 -18.11
N THR A 504 -28.09 24.34 -18.32
CA THR A 504 -28.93 23.76 -17.26
C THR A 504 -28.90 22.25 -17.43
N LEU A 505 -28.34 21.52 -16.47
CA LEU A 505 -28.28 20.07 -16.49
C LEU A 505 -29.67 19.57 -16.10
N LYS A 506 -30.29 18.79 -16.98
CA LYS A 506 -31.51 18.08 -16.62
C LYS A 506 -31.12 16.87 -15.77
N LEU A 507 -31.61 16.83 -14.53
CA LEU A 507 -31.34 15.76 -13.59
C LEU A 507 -32.53 14.80 -13.54
N ALA A 508 -32.30 13.52 -13.79
CA ALA A 508 -33.34 12.50 -13.66
C ALA A 508 -33.72 12.34 -12.18
N LYS A 509 -35.02 12.32 -11.90
CA LYS A 509 -35.55 12.13 -10.53
C LYS A 509 -35.02 10.84 -9.90
N GLU A 510 -34.96 9.77 -10.68
CA GLU A 510 -34.49 8.45 -10.24
C GLU A 510 -33.03 8.47 -9.76
N LEU A 511 -32.17 9.32 -10.36
CA LEU A 511 -30.79 9.50 -9.92
C LEU A 511 -30.72 10.45 -8.72
N SER A 512 -31.51 11.53 -8.74
CA SER A 512 -31.63 12.48 -7.64
C SER A 512 -32.06 11.82 -6.32
N ASP A 513 -33.01 10.89 -6.39
CA ASP A 513 -33.57 10.19 -5.22
C ASP A 513 -32.54 9.28 -4.53
N LEU A 514 -31.41 8.96 -5.17
CA LEU A 514 -30.32 8.16 -4.57
C LEU A 514 -29.38 8.98 -3.68
N ILE A 515 -29.49 10.31 -3.70
CA ILE A 515 -28.59 11.20 -2.98
C ILE A 515 -29.27 11.66 -1.70
N ILE A 516 -28.74 11.19 -0.57
CA ILE A 516 -29.31 11.42 0.77
C ILE A 516 -28.41 12.35 1.60
N TYR A 517 -27.22 11.87 1.98
CA TYR A 517 -26.34 12.57 2.92
C TYR A 517 -25.17 13.34 2.28
N CYS A 518 -24.94 13.16 0.97
CA CYS A 518 -23.81 13.75 0.24
C CYS A 518 -24.31 14.62 -0.92
N LYS A 519 -25.19 15.58 -0.62
CA LYS A 519 -25.74 16.48 -1.64
C LYS A 519 -24.70 17.53 -2.03
N SER A 520 -24.29 17.56 -3.29
CA SER A 520 -23.40 18.57 -3.83
C SER A 520 -24.11 19.92 -3.95
N VAL A 521 -23.51 20.99 -3.42
CA VAL A 521 -23.97 22.37 -3.58
C VAL A 521 -22.80 23.30 -3.91
N LYS A 522 -23.10 24.39 -4.63
CA LYS A 522 -22.13 25.45 -4.90
C LYS A 522 -21.78 26.18 -3.61
N PHE A 523 -20.48 26.24 -3.31
CA PHE A 523 -19.98 27.04 -2.19
C PHE A 523 -20.17 28.55 -2.45
N GLN A 524 -20.73 29.26 -1.47
CA GLN A 524 -21.00 30.70 -1.54
C GLN A 524 -20.24 31.50 -0.46
N GLY A 525 -19.15 30.93 0.08
CA GLY A 525 -18.38 31.49 1.19
C GLY A 525 -18.79 30.91 2.56
N PHE A 526 -17.86 30.97 3.52
CA PHE A 526 -18.04 30.36 4.84
C PHE A 526 -19.21 30.93 5.63
N GLU A 527 -19.45 32.24 5.56
CA GLU A 527 -20.58 32.88 6.25
C GLU A 527 -21.93 32.37 5.73
N SER A 528 -22.05 32.25 4.41
CA SER A 528 -23.23 31.69 3.77
C SER A 528 -23.43 30.23 4.16
N ALA A 529 -22.36 29.43 4.13
CA ALA A 529 -22.42 28.03 4.49
C ALA A 529 -22.82 27.83 5.96
N ARG A 530 -22.33 28.69 6.86
CA ARG A 530 -22.67 28.67 8.28
C ARG A 530 -24.15 28.94 8.55
N THR A 531 -24.75 29.85 7.79
CA THR A 531 -26.11 30.35 8.04
C THR A 531 -27.20 29.64 7.24
N ARG A 532 -26.86 29.06 6.07
CA ARG A 532 -27.85 28.57 5.11
C ARG A 532 -27.64 27.13 4.63
N GLN A 533 -26.43 26.59 4.71
CA GLN A 533 -26.12 25.26 4.16
C GLN A 533 -26.36 24.19 5.23
N ALA A 534 -27.10 23.14 4.86
CA ALA A 534 -27.40 22.04 5.76
C ALA A 534 -26.19 21.09 5.95
N PHE A 535 -26.19 20.27 7.01
CA PHE A 535 -25.08 19.35 7.30
C PHE A 535 -24.89 18.24 6.24
N TYR A 536 -25.97 17.89 5.53
CA TYR A 536 -25.97 16.88 4.45
C TYR A 536 -25.62 17.50 3.08
N GLU A 537 -25.42 18.82 3.03
CA GLU A 537 -24.95 19.55 1.85
C GLU A 537 -23.43 19.73 1.95
N MET A 538 -22.72 19.40 0.88
CA MET A 538 -21.26 19.45 0.79
C MET A 538 -20.79 20.19 -0.46
N ALA A 539 -19.56 20.68 -0.41
CA ALA A 539 -18.90 21.37 -1.51
C ALA A 539 -17.63 20.63 -1.94
N SER A 540 -17.38 20.65 -3.26
CA SER A 540 -16.10 20.25 -3.86
C SER A 540 -15.27 21.50 -4.16
N PHE A 541 -13.96 21.43 -3.91
CA PHE A 541 -13.01 22.52 -4.12
C PHE A 541 -11.84 22.03 -4.98
N LYS A 542 -11.40 22.87 -5.91
CA LYS A 542 -10.11 22.68 -6.57
C LYS A 542 -8.98 22.83 -5.56
N GLU A 543 -7.86 22.17 -5.81
CA GLU A 543 -6.67 22.23 -4.94
C GLU A 543 -6.24 23.66 -4.59
N TRP A 544 -6.22 24.59 -5.55
CA TRP A 544 -5.72 25.95 -5.33
C TRP A 544 -6.64 26.76 -4.42
N ASP A 545 -7.95 26.66 -4.61
CA ASP A 545 -8.93 27.33 -3.77
C ASP A 545 -8.89 26.77 -2.34
N ALA A 546 -8.84 25.43 -2.22
CA ALA A 546 -8.80 24.75 -0.93
C ALA A 546 -7.52 25.06 -0.14
N LEU A 547 -6.36 25.07 -0.81
CA LEU A 547 -5.08 25.45 -0.19
C LEU A 547 -5.08 26.93 0.21
N ASN A 548 -5.65 27.81 -0.61
CA ASN A 548 -5.80 29.22 -0.27
C ASN A 548 -6.73 29.43 0.94
N PHE A 549 -7.80 28.63 1.10
CA PHE A 549 -8.61 28.64 2.32
C PHE A 549 -7.83 28.13 3.53
N ALA A 550 -7.06 27.05 3.39
CA ALA A 550 -6.21 26.52 4.45
C ALA A 550 -5.12 27.51 4.90
N GLU A 551 -4.67 28.39 4.01
CA GLU A 551 -3.64 29.41 4.30
C GLU A 551 -4.21 30.74 4.81
N LYS A 552 -5.40 31.15 4.36
CA LYS A 552 -5.92 32.51 4.64
C LYS A 552 -7.17 32.54 5.51
N SER A 553 -7.83 31.41 5.71
CA SER A 553 -9.12 31.31 6.39
C SER A 553 -9.26 29.95 7.10
N ALA A 554 -8.17 29.50 7.73
CA ALA A 554 -8.07 28.15 8.29
C ALA A 554 -9.16 27.89 9.35
N ASN A 555 -9.38 28.83 10.28
CA ASN A 555 -10.40 28.73 11.32
C ASN A 555 -11.81 28.57 10.75
N GLU A 556 -12.21 29.44 9.80
CA GLU A 556 -13.52 29.35 9.15
C GLU A 556 -13.68 28.04 8.38
N TYR A 557 -12.60 27.55 7.77
CA TYR A 557 -12.61 26.29 7.05
C TYR A 557 -12.74 25.08 7.99
N ILE A 558 -12.03 25.10 9.13
CA ILE A 558 -12.16 24.09 10.19
C ILE A 558 -13.60 24.05 10.70
N HIS A 559 -14.20 25.21 11.01
CA HIS A 559 -15.59 25.28 11.47
C HIS A 559 -16.59 24.74 10.44
N TYR A 560 -16.39 25.03 9.15
CA TYR A 560 -17.17 24.41 8.08
C TYR A 560 -17.04 22.88 8.09
N ASN A 561 -15.82 22.37 8.29
CA ASN A 561 -15.54 20.94 8.32
C ASN A 561 -15.95 20.22 9.62
N VAL A 562 -16.42 20.92 10.65
CA VAL A 562 -16.97 20.26 11.84
C VAL A 562 -18.32 19.61 11.51
N ASP A 563 -19.21 20.31 10.79
CA ASP A 563 -20.58 19.85 10.56
C ASP A 563 -20.87 19.42 9.11
N LYS A 564 -20.04 19.82 8.15
CA LYS A 564 -20.21 19.50 6.73
C LYS A 564 -19.00 18.75 6.19
N LEU A 565 -19.21 18.09 5.06
CA LEU A 565 -18.11 17.48 4.31
C LEU A 565 -17.54 18.47 3.28
N SER A 566 -16.22 18.47 3.14
CA SER A 566 -15.50 19.07 2.02
C SER A 566 -14.81 18.00 1.20
N ARG A 567 -14.91 18.12 -0.13
CA ARG A 567 -14.10 17.35 -1.08
C ARG A 567 -13.07 18.26 -1.72
N VAL A 568 -11.81 17.83 -1.78
CA VAL A 568 -10.74 18.52 -2.49
C VAL A 568 -10.18 17.59 -3.57
N TYR A 569 -9.90 18.13 -4.75
CA TYR A 569 -9.38 17.34 -5.88
C TYR A 569 -8.30 18.09 -6.68
N PRO A 570 -7.40 17.36 -7.38
CA PRO A 570 -6.31 17.96 -8.15
C PRO A 570 -6.82 18.74 -9.36
N SER A 571 -6.14 19.80 -9.76
CA SER A 571 -6.50 20.58 -10.95
C SER A 571 -6.05 19.86 -12.23
N GLY A 572 -6.98 19.48 -13.11
CA GLY A 572 -6.70 18.84 -14.40
C GLY A 572 -5.73 19.62 -15.27
N ALA A 573 -5.93 20.93 -15.37
CA ALA A 573 -5.21 21.83 -16.27
C ALA A 573 -3.70 21.86 -16.01
N VAL A 574 -3.31 21.75 -14.74
CA VAL A 574 -1.90 21.79 -14.30
C VAL A 574 -1.34 20.36 -14.18
N ARG A 575 -2.14 19.41 -13.70
CA ARG A 575 -1.69 18.06 -13.32
C ARG A 575 -2.06 17.00 -14.34
N THR A 576 -1.85 17.30 -15.61
CA THR A 576 -2.09 16.36 -16.73
C THR A 576 -1.33 15.03 -16.59
N ASN A 577 -0.19 15.04 -15.89
CA ASN A 577 0.60 13.85 -15.55
C ASN A 577 0.07 13.05 -14.34
N SER A 578 -1.07 13.43 -13.77
CA SER A 578 -1.65 12.85 -12.54
C SER A 578 -0.80 13.01 -11.27
N SER A 579 0.05 14.03 -11.19
CA SER A 579 0.73 14.39 -9.93
C SER A 579 -0.28 14.72 -8.81
N ASN A 580 0.18 14.71 -7.55
CA ASN A 580 -0.64 15.02 -6.38
C ASN A 580 -0.19 16.31 -5.72
N PHE A 581 -1.12 17.00 -5.05
CA PHE A 581 -0.83 18.08 -4.10
C PHE A 581 -0.62 17.50 -2.70
N SER A 582 0.05 18.26 -1.83
CA SER A 582 0.22 17.87 -0.44
C SER A 582 -1.14 17.86 0.28
N PRO A 583 -1.56 16.71 0.85
CA PRO A 583 -2.84 16.63 1.55
C PRO A 583 -2.79 17.24 2.97
N VAL A 584 -1.58 17.45 3.51
CA VAL A 584 -1.36 17.81 4.92
C VAL A 584 -2.02 19.14 5.32
N PRO A 585 -1.87 20.26 4.57
CA PRO A 585 -2.54 21.51 4.93
C PRO A 585 -4.07 21.40 5.00
N LEU A 586 -4.65 20.52 4.18
CA LEU A 586 -6.09 20.30 4.11
C LEU A 586 -6.57 19.42 5.27
N TRP A 587 -5.81 18.39 5.65
CA TRP A 587 -6.08 17.63 6.88
C TRP A 587 -5.94 18.51 8.12
N ASN A 588 -4.92 19.37 8.19
CA ASN A 588 -4.76 20.36 9.27
C ASN A 588 -5.98 21.31 9.36
N SER A 589 -6.64 21.58 8.23
CA SER A 589 -7.87 22.39 8.15
C SER A 589 -9.16 21.56 8.32
N GLY A 590 -9.04 20.27 8.67
CA GLY A 590 -10.17 19.39 8.97
C GLY A 590 -10.89 18.80 7.75
N CYS A 591 -10.39 19.00 6.51
CA CYS A 591 -11.01 18.49 5.29
C CYS A 591 -11.05 16.95 5.29
N GLN A 592 -12.22 16.38 4.99
CA GLN A 592 -12.44 14.93 5.12
C GLN A 592 -12.05 14.17 3.86
N ILE A 593 -12.48 14.66 2.68
CA ILE A 593 -12.34 13.95 1.40
C ILE A 593 -11.25 14.64 0.57
N VAL A 594 -10.00 14.39 0.92
CA VAL A 594 -8.84 14.92 0.19
C VAL A 594 -8.44 13.90 -0.88
N ALA A 595 -9.00 14.05 -2.08
CA ALA A 595 -8.89 13.05 -3.14
C ALA A 595 -7.54 13.16 -3.88
N LEU A 596 -6.82 12.03 -3.97
CA LEU A 596 -5.53 11.93 -4.65
C LEU A 596 -5.58 10.94 -5.83
N ASN A 597 -4.66 11.11 -6.78
CA ASN A 597 -4.42 10.19 -7.89
C ASN A 597 -3.66 8.95 -7.38
N PHE A 598 -4.37 7.87 -7.07
CA PHE A 598 -3.83 6.62 -6.48
C PHE A 598 -2.86 5.88 -7.40
N GLN A 599 -2.94 6.12 -8.71
CA GLN A 599 -2.07 5.53 -9.72
C GLN A 599 -0.67 6.16 -9.78
N THR A 600 -0.43 7.25 -9.03
CA THR A 600 0.82 8.01 -9.07
C THR A 600 1.64 7.77 -7.81
N PRO A 601 2.76 7.02 -7.92
CA PRO A 601 3.82 6.97 -6.92
C PRO A 601 4.40 8.35 -6.62
N CYS A 602 4.23 8.85 -5.39
CA CYS A 602 4.82 10.10 -4.94
C CYS A 602 4.78 10.24 -3.41
N ALA A 603 5.49 11.23 -2.86
CA ALA A 603 5.54 11.49 -1.42
C ALA A 603 4.15 11.76 -0.83
N GLU A 604 3.27 12.45 -1.55
CA GLU A 604 1.91 12.74 -1.12
C GLU A 604 1.08 11.46 -0.96
N MET A 605 1.29 10.48 -1.84
CA MET A 605 0.65 9.17 -1.74
C MET A 605 1.23 8.33 -0.60
N ASP A 606 2.54 8.46 -0.32
CA ASP A 606 3.17 7.85 0.86
C ASP A 606 2.54 8.37 2.15
N LEU A 607 2.32 9.68 2.26
CA LEU A 607 1.66 10.31 3.41
C LEU A 607 0.23 9.81 3.58
N ASN A 608 -0.54 9.75 2.48
CA ASN A 608 -1.89 9.21 2.50
C ASN A 608 -1.93 7.74 2.96
N GLN A 609 -1.09 6.89 2.39
CA GLN A 609 -1.03 5.49 2.79
C GLN A 609 -0.56 5.34 4.24
N GLY A 610 0.44 6.10 4.68
CA GLY A 610 0.92 6.12 6.06
C GLY A 610 -0.17 6.51 7.06
N LEU A 611 -0.91 7.60 6.78
CA LEU A 611 -2.01 8.05 7.64
C LEU A 611 -3.12 7.01 7.75
N PHE A 612 -3.54 6.41 6.63
CA PHE A 612 -4.67 5.48 6.56
C PHE A 612 -4.31 4.01 6.85
N ASN A 613 -3.04 3.69 7.08
CA ASN A 613 -2.62 2.35 7.51
C ASN A 613 -2.92 2.09 9.01
N GLN A 614 -3.25 3.14 9.77
CA GLN A 614 -3.73 3.01 11.16
C GLN A 614 -5.23 2.68 11.21
N ASN A 615 -5.75 2.49 12.43
CA ASN A 615 -7.16 2.26 12.71
C ASN A 615 -7.75 1.10 11.89
N GLY A 616 -6.98 0.01 11.79
CA GLY A 616 -7.37 -1.20 11.08
C GLY A 616 -7.48 -1.07 9.56
N GLN A 617 -6.77 -0.10 8.96
CA GLN A 617 -6.90 0.23 7.54
C GLN A 617 -8.37 0.46 7.12
N SER A 618 -9.17 0.97 8.06
CA SER A 618 -10.60 1.23 7.85
C SER A 618 -10.87 2.25 6.76
N GLY A 619 -9.87 3.09 6.44
CA GLY A 619 -10.00 4.25 5.57
C GLY A 619 -10.66 5.46 6.24
N TYR A 620 -10.91 5.38 7.54
CA TYR A 620 -11.48 6.44 8.37
C TYR A 620 -10.58 6.70 9.58
N ILE A 621 -10.08 7.92 9.71
CA ILE A 621 -9.29 8.36 10.87
C ILE A 621 -10.05 9.46 11.58
N LEU A 622 -10.38 9.26 12.86
CA LEU A 622 -11.06 10.26 13.67
C LEU A 622 -10.18 11.51 13.80
N LYS A 623 -10.75 12.67 13.50
CA LYS A 623 -10.06 13.95 13.64
C LYS A 623 -9.77 14.25 15.12
N PRO A 624 -8.67 14.95 15.43
CA PRO A 624 -8.40 15.48 16.77
C PRO A 624 -9.60 16.29 17.31
N ALA A 625 -9.75 16.32 18.63
CA ALA A 625 -10.93 16.93 19.26
C ALA A 625 -11.15 18.40 18.85
N TYR A 626 -10.07 19.16 18.72
CA TYR A 626 -10.08 20.57 18.33
C TYR A 626 -10.42 20.81 16.84
N LEU A 627 -10.48 19.76 16.01
CA LEU A 627 -11.01 19.81 14.63
C LEU A 627 -12.45 19.27 14.52
N ARG A 628 -13.07 18.98 15.68
CA ARG A 628 -14.45 18.49 15.83
C ARG A 628 -15.30 19.41 16.71
N ASP A 629 -14.67 20.35 17.40
CA ASP A 629 -15.34 21.32 18.26
C ASP A 629 -15.49 22.66 17.54
N LYS A 630 -16.73 23.18 17.50
CA LYS A 630 -17.04 24.49 16.90
C LYS A 630 -16.52 25.65 17.72
N GLU A 631 -16.24 25.44 19.01
CA GLU A 631 -15.73 26.48 19.91
C GLU A 631 -14.19 26.51 19.95
N SER A 632 -13.53 25.64 19.18
CA SER A 632 -12.07 25.58 19.09
C SER A 632 -11.49 26.83 18.39
N GLU A 633 -10.43 27.41 18.96
CA GLU A 633 -9.63 28.50 18.36
C GLU A 633 -8.37 27.95 17.66
N PHE A 634 -8.35 26.67 17.25
CA PHE A 634 -7.17 26.05 16.64
C PHE A 634 -6.87 26.67 15.27
N ASP A 635 -5.72 27.32 15.17
CA ASP A 635 -5.16 27.81 13.92
C ASP A 635 -3.87 27.04 13.58
N PRO A 636 -3.83 26.26 12.48
CA PRO A 636 -2.65 25.48 12.09
C PRO A 636 -1.48 26.33 11.54
N ILE A 637 -1.67 27.65 11.40
CA ILE A 637 -0.66 28.61 10.90
C ILE A 637 -0.06 29.42 12.05
N THR A 638 -0.84 29.66 13.10
CA THR A 638 -0.38 30.43 14.27
C THR A 638 -0.76 29.69 15.54
N LEU A 639 0.20 28.93 16.05
CA LEU A 639 0.04 28.18 17.30
C LEU A 639 0.16 29.11 18.51
N ILE A 640 -0.96 29.69 18.96
CA ILE A 640 -0.95 30.64 20.10
C ILE A 640 -1.06 29.90 21.45
N ARG A 641 -2.16 29.18 21.66
CA ARG A 641 -2.49 28.49 22.92
C ARG A 641 -3.58 27.45 22.67
N GLY A 642 -3.56 26.34 23.38
CA GLY A 642 -4.65 25.36 23.35
C GLY A 642 -4.18 23.97 23.78
N PRO A 643 -5.10 23.02 23.99
CA PRO A 643 -4.77 21.65 24.40
C PRO A 643 -3.95 20.88 23.36
N TRP A 644 -3.97 21.32 22.10
CA TRP A 644 -3.18 20.76 20.99
C TRP A 644 -1.69 21.09 21.08
N LEU A 645 -1.33 22.21 21.72
CA LEU A 645 0.05 22.69 21.78
C LEU A 645 0.82 21.86 22.81
N LYS A 646 1.73 21.05 22.30
CA LYS A 646 2.71 20.26 23.04
C LYS A 646 4.11 20.82 22.78
N HIS A 647 5.06 20.49 23.62
CA HIS A 647 6.46 20.77 23.34
C HIS A 647 7.17 19.44 23.45
N ILE A 648 7.29 18.72 22.33
CA ILE A 648 7.88 17.39 22.31
C ILE A 648 9.19 17.43 21.53
N ALA A 649 10.28 17.04 22.19
CA ALA A 649 11.54 16.73 21.52
C ALA A 649 11.51 15.26 21.09
N LEU A 650 11.35 15.00 19.79
CA LEU A 650 11.48 13.68 19.19
C LEU A 650 12.93 13.42 18.79
N HIS A 651 13.59 12.54 19.54
CA HIS A 651 14.90 12.01 19.20
C HIS A 651 14.77 10.77 18.32
N VAL A 652 15.51 10.76 17.22
CA VAL A 652 15.55 9.67 16.24
C VAL A 652 17.01 9.29 16.00
N MET A 653 17.40 8.08 16.40
CA MET A 653 18.68 7.50 16.03
C MET A 653 18.48 6.55 14.85
N VAL A 654 19.06 6.88 13.70
CA VAL A 654 19.12 5.97 12.55
C VAL A 654 20.33 5.07 12.72
N ILE A 655 20.09 3.80 13.04
CA ILE A 655 21.16 2.85 13.42
C ILE A 655 21.67 2.12 12.19
N SER A 656 20.80 1.34 11.54
CA SER A 656 21.17 0.44 10.45
C SER A 656 19.98 0.10 9.55
N ALA A 657 20.24 -0.44 8.36
CA ALA A 657 19.22 -1.05 7.51
C ALA A 657 19.66 -2.44 7.08
N HIS A 658 18.72 -3.24 6.60
CA HIS A 658 18.96 -4.62 6.18
C HIS A 658 18.34 -4.88 4.82
N GLN A 659 19.07 -5.56 3.96
CA GLN A 659 18.64 -6.13 2.68
C GLN A 659 17.92 -5.13 1.77
N LEU A 660 18.49 -3.93 1.62
CA LEU A 660 17.98 -2.92 0.70
C LEU A 660 18.05 -3.43 -0.75
N PRO A 661 16.98 -3.29 -1.55
CA PRO A 661 16.97 -3.72 -2.93
C PRO A 661 17.91 -2.86 -3.79
N LYS A 662 18.35 -3.43 -4.93
CA LYS A 662 19.03 -2.67 -5.98
C LYS A 662 18.04 -1.78 -6.73
N VAL A 663 18.43 -0.56 -7.06
CA VAL A 663 17.54 0.41 -7.76
C VAL A 663 17.73 0.39 -9.29
N LYS A 664 18.92 0.02 -9.78
CA LYS A 664 19.25 -0.03 -11.21
C LYS A 664 19.28 -1.48 -11.71
N GLU A 665 18.70 -1.76 -12.90
CA GLU A 665 18.73 -3.09 -13.57
C GLU A 665 20.16 -3.54 -13.96
N LYS A 666 21.19 -2.70 -13.77
CA LYS A 666 22.58 -3.11 -13.98
C LYS A 666 22.97 -4.04 -12.83
N SER A 667 23.09 -5.33 -13.13
CA SER A 667 23.40 -6.39 -12.16
C SER A 667 24.62 -6.12 -11.26
N LEU A 668 25.54 -5.24 -11.69
CA LEU A 668 26.79 -4.92 -11.00
C LEU A 668 26.75 -3.65 -10.13
N SER A 669 25.72 -2.80 -10.22
CA SER A 669 25.65 -1.61 -9.37
C SER A 669 25.20 -1.99 -7.96
N ILE A 670 25.85 -1.37 -6.98
CA ILE A 670 25.58 -1.55 -5.56
C ILE A 670 25.15 -0.19 -5.05
N VAL A 671 24.16 -0.17 -4.16
CA VAL A 671 23.57 1.09 -3.69
C VAL A 671 24.44 1.74 -2.63
N ASP A 672 24.43 3.07 -2.61
CA ASP A 672 25.07 3.96 -1.66
C ASP A 672 24.00 4.56 -0.71
N PRO A 673 23.46 3.80 0.25
CA PRO A 673 22.22 4.21 0.90
C PRO A 673 22.43 5.38 1.88
N LEU A 674 21.48 6.31 1.86
CA LEU A 674 21.26 7.31 2.90
C LEU A 674 19.81 7.25 3.40
N VAL A 675 19.57 7.78 4.59
CA VAL A 675 18.23 7.87 5.18
C VAL A 675 17.87 9.31 5.47
N ARG A 676 16.74 9.76 4.93
CA ARG A 676 16.12 11.03 5.25
C ARG A 676 14.92 10.82 6.17
N VAL A 677 14.88 11.56 7.27
CA VAL A 677 13.75 11.60 8.20
C VAL A 677 13.04 12.94 8.04
N GLU A 678 11.74 12.90 7.77
CA GLU A 678 10.89 14.04 7.51
C GLU A 678 9.71 14.05 8.49
N ILE A 679 9.41 15.22 9.04
CA ILE A 679 8.20 15.50 9.82
C ILE A 679 7.24 16.29 8.93
N HIS A 680 6.00 15.81 8.83
CA HIS A 680 4.92 16.47 8.10
C HIS A 680 3.75 16.70 9.04
N GLY A 681 3.23 17.92 9.13
CA GLY A 681 2.15 18.27 10.06
C GLY A 681 1.74 19.72 9.92
N VAL A 682 1.53 20.41 11.03
CA VAL A 682 1.43 21.88 11.03
C VAL A 682 2.75 22.51 10.56
N HIS A 683 2.71 23.80 10.20
CA HIS A 683 3.86 24.47 9.59
C HIS A 683 5.10 24.42 10.51
N GLU A 684 4.90 24.67 11.80
CA GLU A 684 5.93 24.71 12.84
C GLU A 684 6.57 23.36 13.13
N ASP A 685 5.86 22.25 12.87
CA ASP A 685 6.39 20.88 13.06
C ASP A 685 7.23 20.43 11.84
N THR A 686 7.00 21.04 10.68
CA THR A 686 7.53 20.55 9.40
C THR A 686 9.04 20.73 9.32
N SER A 687 9.77 19.62 9.24
CA SER A 687 11.24 19.62 9.29
C SER A 687 11.82 18.35 8.65
N LYS A 688 13.10 18.38 8.26
CA LYS A 688 13.80 17.21 7.70
C LYS A 688 15.27 17.17 8.05
N LYS A 689 15.82 15.98 8.24
CA LYS A 689 17.26 15.70 8.46
C LYS A 689 17.65 14.43 7.72
N GLU A 690 18.91 14.30 7.34
CA GLU A 690 19.41 13.14 6.60
C GLU A 690 20.76 12.67 7.12
N THR A 691 21.01 11.37 7.02
CA THR A 691 22.30 10.76 7.36
C THR A 691 23.32 11.02 6.26
N GLN A 692 24.60 10.77 6.54
CA GLN A 692 25.57 10.52 5.49
C GLN A 692 25.20 9.26 4.68
N HIS A 693 25.68 9.14 3.44
CA HIS A 693 25.55 7.90 2.68
C HIS A 693 26.59 6.88 3.14
N VAL A 694 26.23 5.60 3.08
CA VAL A 694 27.18 4.49 3.24
C VAL A 694 27.61 4.04 1.87
N ASN A 695 28.91 4.01 1.58
CA ASN A 695 29.38 3.59 0.26
C ASN A 695 29.20 2.08 0.06
N ASN A 696 28.57 1.73 -1.06
CA ASN A 696 28.48 0.42 -1.66
C ASN A 696 28.09 -0.72 -0.69
N ASN A 697 27.12 -0.45 0.18
CA ASN A 697 26.57 -1.45 1.09
C ASN A 697 25.05 -1.27 1.23
N GLY A 698 24.28 -2.01 0.44
CA GLY A 698 22.84 -2.12 0.60
C GLY A 698 22.40 -3.30 1.46
N PHE A 699 23.31 -4.19 1.85
CA PHE A 699 22.93 -5.41 2.57
C PHE A 699 22.74 -5.18 4.07
N ASN A 700 23.66 -4.45 4.71
CA ASN A 700 23.63 -4.15 6.14
C ASN A 700 24.32 -2.80 6.47
N PRO A 701 23.94 -1.69 5.81
CA PRO A 701 24.52 -0.38 6.11
C PRO A 701 24.26 0.03 7.57
N MET A 702 25.23 0.73 8.17
CA MET A 702 25.15 1.31 9.52
C MET A 702 25.53 2.79 9.48
N TRP A 703 24.73 3.62 10.15
CA TRP A 703 24.93 5.08 10.25
C TRP A 703 25.22 5.52 11.69
N ASN A 704 24.43 5.05 12.66
CA ASN A 704 24.49 5.47 14.06
C ASN A 704 24.36 6.99 14.25
N GLU A 705 23.51 7.65 13.47
CA GLU A 705 23.33 9.09 13.49
C GLU A 705 22.09 9.49 14.29
N ASN A 706 22.19 10.58 15.06
CA ASN A 706 21.15 11.07 15.96
C ASN A 706 20.56 12.38 15.45
N PHE A 707 19.24 12.44 15.41
CA PHE A 707 18.46 13.62 15.08
C PHE A 707 17.53 13.99 16.23
N GLN A 708 17.21 15.28 16.33
CA GLN A 708 16.15 15.81 17.19
C GLN A 708 15.19 16.62 16.33
N PHE A 709 13.89 16.45 16.54
CA PHE A 709 12.83 17.24 15.92
C PHE A 709 11.93 17.80 17.01
N ASP A 710 11.51 19.06 16.87
CA ASP A 710 10.59 19.69 17.80
C ASP A 710 9.17 19.55 17.23
N LEU A 711 8.24 19.06 18.06
CA LEU A 711 6.85 18.80 17.69
C LEU A 711 5.91 19.56 18.62
N TYR A 712 5.01 20.31 18.01
CA TYR A 712 4.03 21.15 18.66
C TYR A 712 2.61 20.60 18.57
N VAL A 713 2.23 19.92 17.49
CA VAL A 713 0.88 19.36 17.31
C VAL A 713 0.98 17.88 16.94
N PRO A 714 1.38 17.00 17.87
CA PRO A 714 1.67 15.59 17.61
C PRO A 714 0.49 14.79 17.04
N GLU A 715 -0.76 15.18 17.33
CA GLU A 715 -1.96 14.53 16.79
C GLU A 715 -2.12 14.68 15.27
N LEU A 716 -1.46 15.67 14.66
CA LEU A 716 -1.45 15.91 13.20
C LEU A 716 -0.12 15.55 12.53
N ALA A 717 0.90 15.16 13.31
CA ALA A 717 2.23 14.88 12.79
C ALA A 717 2.36 13.46 12.21
N LEU A 718 2.98 13.37 11.03
CA LEU A 718 3.44 12.16 10.37
C LEU A 718 4.96 12.17 10.32
N VAL A 719 5.60 11.04 10.65
CA VAL A 719 7.04 10.84 10.52
C VAL A 719 7.29 9.93 9.32
N ARG A 720 8.04 10.43 8.34
CA ARG A 720 8.37 9.72 7.10
C ARG A 720 9.87 9.48 7.01
N PHE A 721 10.24 8.22 6.81
CA PHE A 721 11.60 7.76 6.62
C PHE A 721 11.75 7.37 5.15
N VAL A 722 12.74 7.94 4.47
CA VAL A 722 13.03 7.67 3.06
C VAL A 722 14.44 7.16 2.94
N VAL A 723 14.61 6.01 2.30
CA VAL A 723 15.90 5.42 1.97
C VAL A 723 16.14 5.64 0.48
N GLU A 724 17.30 6.21 0.15
CA GLU A 724 17.67 6.55 -1.23
C GLU A 724 19.10 6.07 -1.54
N ASP A 725 19.36 5.77 -2.81
CA ASP A 725 20.66 5.50 -3.38
C ASP A 725 21.31 6.82 -3.77
N TYR A 726 22.37 7.22 -3.05
CA TYR A 726 23.06 8.47 -3.27
C TYR A 726 23.73 8.49 -4.65
N ASP A 727 23.53 9.57 -5.41
CA ASP A 727 24.19 9.77 -6.70
C ASP A 727 24.86 11.14 -6.74
N VAL A 728 26.15 11.18 -7.06
CA VAL A 728 26.94 12.42 -7.10
C VAL A 728 26.53 13.32 -8.28
N VAL A 729 26.04 12.73 -9.36
CA VAL A 729 25.84 13.42 -10.66
C VAL A 729 24.36 13.66 -10.96
N SER A 730 23.46 12.88 -10.36
CA SER A 730 22.02 12.98 -10.58
C SER A 730 21.24 13.02 -9.27
N SER A 731 19.91 13.12 -9.34
CA SER A 731 19.08 12.97 -8.16
C SER A 731 19.19 11.56 -7.61
N ASN A 732 19.21 11.43 -6.27
CA ASN A 732 19.22 10.12 -5.63
C ASN A 732 18.05 9.25 -6.11
N ASP A 733 18.30 7.96 -6.28
CA ASP A 733 17.26 7.03 -6.68
C ASP A 733 16.52 6.49 -5.44
N PHE A 734 15.19 6.45 -5.50
CA PHE A 734 14.37 5.95 -4.38
C PHE A 734 14.56 4.44 -4.18
N ILE A 735 14.90 4.03 -2.94
CA ILE A 735 14.97 2.61 -2.55
C ILE A 735 13.66 2.17 -1.90
N GLY A 736 13.22 2.91 -0.87
CA GLY A 736 12.03 2.58 -0.10
C GLY A 736 11.68 3.64 0.94
N GLN A 737 10.46 3.60 1.47
CA GLN A 737 10.02 4.51 2.52
C GLN A 737 9.15 3.83 3.57
N CYS A 738 9.01 4.46 4.73
CA CYS A 738 7.95 4.15 5.68
C CYS A 738 7.43 5.44 6.30
N THR A 739 6.11 5.59 6.32
CA THR A 739 5.43 6.74 6.93
C THR A 739 4.52 6.27 8.05
N VAL A 740 4.64 6.88 9.24
CA VAL A 740 3.87 6.50 10.43
C VAL A 740 3.33 7.76 11.12
N PRO A 741 2.05 7.81 11.51
CA PRO A 741 1.54 8.87 12.38
C PRO A 741 2.26 8.86 13.72
N PHE A 742 2.64 10.03 14.24
CA PHE A 742 3.41 10.13 15.48
C PHE A 742 2.74 9.38 16.65
N ASN A 743 1.43 9.55 16.83
CA ASN A 743 0.67 8.85 17.89
C ASN A 743 0.51 7.34 17.66
N SER A 744 0.80 6.84 16.47
CA SER A 744 0.85 5.40 16.17
C SER A 744 2.25 4.83 16.20
N MET A 745 3.28 5.65 16.45
CA MET A 745 4.68 5.26 16.51
C MET A 745 5.05 4.77 17.92
N GLN A 746 5.71 3.61 18.01
CA GLN A 746 6.27 3.11 19.27
C GLN A 746 7.67 3.68 19.51
N MET A 747 7.98 4.01 20.76
CA MET A 747 9.31 4.47 21.20
C MET A 747 10.26 3.30 21.43
N GLY A 748 11.57 3.56 21.50
CA GLY A 748 12.64 2.61 21.71
C GLY A 748 13.24 2.04 20.43
N TYR A 749 13.96 0.91 20.55
CA TYR A 749 14.54 0.21 19.40
C TYR A 749 13.47 -0.49 18.58
N ARG A 750 13.23 -0.02 17.36
CA ARG A 750 12.15 -0.51 16.49
C ARG A 750 12.67 -0.90 15.12
N HIS A 751 12.13 -2.01 14.60
CA HIS A 751 12.25 -2.38 13.20
C HIS A 751 11.13 -1.74 12.38
N MET A 752 11.50 -1.26 11.19
CA MET A 752 10.60 -0.56 10.29
C MET A 752 10.64 -1.22 8.92
N PRO A 753 9.53 -1.82 8.47
CA PRO A 753 9.44 -2.33 7.11
C PRO A 753 9.49 -1.18 6.10
N LEU A 754 10.18 -1.41 4.98
CA LEU A 754 10.22 -0.45 3.87
C LEU A 754 9.21 -0.80 2.79
N TYR A 755 8.63 0.22 2.18
CA TYR A 755 7.66 0.13 1.10
C TYR A 755 8.24 0.74 -0.18
N ASN A 756 7.93 0.13 -1.32
CA ASN A 756 8.38 0.61 -2.62
C ASN A 756 7.55 1.81 -3.10
N HIS A 757 7.85 2.32 -4.30
CA HIS A 757 7.15 3.46 -4.92
C HIS A 757 5.63 3.24 -5.08
N ASN A 758 5.16 1.99 -5.20
CA ASN A 758 3.73 1.69 -5.30
C ASN A 758 3.06 1.57 -3.92
N GLY A 759 3.81 1.67 -2.83
CA GLY A 759 3.30 1.42 -1.48
C GLY A 759 3.23 -0.07 -1.11
N ASP A 760 3.88 -0.95 -1.86
CA ASP A 760 3.94 -2.36 -1.52
C ASP A 760 5.13 -2.64 -0.62
N LEU A 761 4.94 -3.54 0.36
CA LEU A 761 6.01 -4.00 1.25
C LEU A 761 7.18 -4.59 0.44
N ILE A 762 8.39 -4.07 0.67
CA ILE A 762 9.63 -4.65 0.16
C ILE A 762 9.99 -5.83 1.06
N PRO A 763 9.99 -7.07 0.54
CA PRO A 763 10.31 -8.23 1.36
C PRO A 763 11.71 -8.11 1.95
N SER A 764 11.82 -8.43 3.24
CA SER A 764 13.07 -8.45 4.02
C SER A 764 13.79 -7.13 4.26
N ALA A 765 13.47 -6.07 3.50
CA ALA A 765 14.10 -4.75 3.66
C ALA A 765 13.55 -4.01 4.89
N GLN A 766 14.43 -3.67 5.83
CA GLN A 766 14.02 -3.01 7.07
C GLN A 766 15.05 -1.97 7.53
N LEU A 767 14.55 -0.87 8.09
CA LEU A 767 15.36 0.06 8.88
C LEU A 767 15.29 -0.34 10.36
N PHE A 768 16.38 -0.13 11.10
CA PHE A 768 16.44 -0.27 12.54
C PHE A 768 16.78 1.09 13.16
N VAL A 769 15.92 1.58 14.04
CA VAL A 769 16.00 2.91 14.63
C VAL A 769 15.80 2.83 16.13
N HIS A 770 16.27 3.83 16.86
CA HIS A 770 15.87 4.09 18.24
C HIS A 770 15.12 5.42 18.32
N LEU A 771 13.96 5.42 18.97
CA LEU A 771 13.05 6.56 19.04
C LEU A 771 12.80 6.96 20.49
N MET A 772 12.82 8.25 20.80
CA MET A 772 12.46 8.75 22.12
C MET A 772 11.72 10.07 21.98
N ALA A 773 10.59 10.21 22.65
CA ALA A 773 9.85 11.46 22.72
C ALA A 773 9.85 11.97 24.16
N VAL A 774 10.30 13.20 24.36
CA VAL A 774 10.35 13.85 25.67
C VAL A 774 9.49 15.11 25.60
N GLU A 775 8.49 15.22 26.47
CA GLU A 775 7.75 16.47 26.65
C GLU A 775 8.66 17.43 27.44
N THR A 776 8.97 18.58 26.84
CA THR A 776 9.79 19.65 27.42
C THR A 776 8.90 20.71 28.04
N ASP A 777 9.35 21.26 29.18
CA ASP A 777 8.65 22.31 29.93
C ASP A 777 8.55 23.66 29.20
#